data_AF-A0AAN6JCG0-F1
#
_entry.id   AF-A0AAN6JCG0-F1
#
_cell.length_a   1.000
_cell.length_b   1.000
_cell.length_c   1.000
_cell.angle_alpha   90.00
_cell.angle_beta   90.00
_cell.angle_gamma   90.00
#
_symmetry.space_group_name_H-M   'P 1'
#
loop_
_entity.id
_entity.type
_entity.pdbx_description
1 polymer ?
#
loop_
_entity_poly.entity_id
_entity_poly.type
_entity_poly.pdbx_seq_one_letter_code
_entity_poly.pdbx_strand_id
1 'polypeptide(L)'
;MRASKRYSVTALYLSMNANQRDLEIEDDLARAQKALRELKARISSQSKKNFVLEKDVRYLDSRIALLVQNRMALEERDEVASHLDDASDITEGTFPNDEKTQKYGNLMFLLQSEPRHIAHLCRLVTMAEIDQLLQTVMFTIYGNQYESREEHLLLTMFQSVLTYQFDNTPDYSSLLRANTPVSRMMTTYTRRGPGQSYLKSVLADRINSLIEIKDLDLEINPLKVYEAMIGKIEADGESLPTGLSKGITGEQAAANENVQRIIGPRIEMLIEIADSFLDTIIDGLDETPYGIRWICKQIRSLTRRKYPDASEQTVCTLIGGFFFLRFINPAIVTPRSYMLIEQTPADNPKRTLTYVAKMLQNLANKPSYAKEPYMHKLQPFVHKNKERINKFMLDLCEVQDFYETLEMDNYVALSKRDLELQITLNEVYATHSLLEKHGAELAKDENSHLNQLLSEIGAAPAQLPRKENRIINLPLYSKWETPLDDLTAALDITQEEVYFMEAKSTFVMIMRSLPSTSAVTRRPLRLDRVADAAGTTKNDSVMVRKGIRAMELLHQLQDLGIVDKEDNYALLRDEIEQELVHLGSLKEKVLAETTKLDEVFRTIRDHNTYLVGQLETYKSYLHNVRGQSEGTTKRGQSSKVLGPYKFTHQELEKQGVIQKSNVPENRRANIYFNITSPSPGTFVISLHYKGRNRGLLELDLKLDDLLEMQKEQQEDLDLEYVQFNVTKVLQLLNKRFARKRGW
;
A
#
# COMPACT_ATOMS: atom_id res chain seq x y z
N MET A 1 -29.22 15.86 20.00
CA MET A 1 -28.69 14.47 20.09
C MET A 1 -29.71 13.36 19.76
N ARG A 2 -31.03 13.50 19.99
CA ARG A 2 -32.02 12.47 19.57
C ARG A 2 -32.36 12.45 18.07
N ALA A 3 -32.29 13.58 17.36
CA ALA A 3 -32.59 13.66 15.92
C ALA A 3 -31.59 12.89 15.03
N SER A 4 -30.31 12.86 15.42
CA SER A 4 -29.25 12.17 14.68
C SER A 4 -29.37 10.64 14.76
N LYS A 5 -29.98 10.09 15.82
CA LYS A 5 -30.21 8.65 15.94
C LYS A 5 -31.30 8.17 14.99
N ARG A 6 -32.41 8.92 14.82
CA ARG A 6 -33.54 8.50 13.96
C ARG A 6 -33.24 8.53 12.45
N TYR A 7 -32.35 9.43 12.01
CA TYR A 7 -31.87 9.48 10.62
C TYR A 7 -31.13 8.20 10.20
N SER A 8 -30.28 7.68 11.08
CA SER A 8 -29.55 6.42 10.86
C SER A 8 -30.50 5.21 10.81
N VAL A 9 -31.60 5.24 11.58
CA VAL A 9 -32.59 4.15 11.64
C VAL A 9 -33.46 4.05 10.38
N THR A 10 -33.75 5.16 9.67
CA THR A 10 -34.53 5.10 8.40
C THR A 10 -33.72 4.46 7.26
N ALA A 11 -32.41 4.75 7.18
CA ALA A 11 -31.49 4.06 6.28
C ALA A 11 -31.32 2.57 6.66
N LEU A 12 -31.26 2.28 7.97
CA LEU A 12 -31.30 0.94 8.54
C LEU A 12 -32.57 0.19 8.10
N TYR A 13 -33.77 0.76 8.25
CA TYR A 13 -35.04 0.15 7.86
C TYR A 13 -35.11 -0.16 6.35
N LEU A 14 -34.64 0.77 5.50
CA LEU A 14 -34.53 0.54 4.05
C LEU A 14 -33.52 -0.56 3.71
N SER A 15 -32.43 -0.69 4.47
CA SER A 15 -31.45 -1.77 4.30
C SER A 15 -31.96 -3.12 4.83
N MET A 16 -32.80 -3.11 5.88
CA MET A 16 -33.41 -4.30 6.50
C MET A 16 -34.51 -4.91 5.62
N ASN A 17 -35.27 -4.08 4.91
CA ASN A 17 -36.35 -4.52 4.02
C ASN A 17 -35.91 -4.76 2.56
N ALA A 18 -34.61 -4.74 2.28
CA ALA A 18 -34.02 -4.90 0.94
C ALA A 18 -34.32 -6.27 0.26
N ASN A 19 -34.96 -7.21 0.96
CA ASN A 19 -35.41 -8.48 0.39
C ASN A 19 -36.67 -8.36 -0.50
N GLN A 20 -37.31 -7.19 -0.61
CA GLN A 20 -38.33 -6.95 -1.65
C GLN A 20 -37.70 -6.22 -2.84
N ARG A 21 -37.50 -6.94 -3.95
CA ARG A 21 -37.17 -6.39 -5.29
C ARG A 21 -38.14 -5.29 -5.76
N ASP A 22 -39.28 -5.10 -5.08
CA ASP A 22 -40.30 -4.08 -5.32
C ASP A 22 -39.94 -2.67 -4.78
N LEU A 23 -38.73 -2.48 -4.23
CA LEU A 23 -38.27 -1.22 -3.60
C LEU A 23 -37.24 -0.41 -4.41
N GLU A 24 -36.82 -0.87 -5.59
CA GLU A 24 -35.89 -0.10 -6.44
C GLU A 24 -36.57 1.15 -7.03
N ILE A 25 -36.33 2.30 -6.40
CA ILE A 25 -36.69 3.59 -7.01
C ILE A 25 -35.61 3.95 -8.02
N GLU A 26 -35.95 3.94 -9.30
CA GLU A 26 -35.12 4.49 -10.37
C GLU A 26 -35.20 6.03 -10.41
N ASP A 27 -34.80 6.68 -9.32
CA ASP A 27 -34.66 8.13 -9.22
C ASP A 27 -33.19 8.54 -9.47
N ASP A 28 -32.97 9.81 -9.80
CA ASP A 28 -31.65 10.38 -10.11
C ASP A 28 -30.62 10.12 -9.01
N LEU A 29 -31.01 10.21 -7.73
CA LEU A 29 -30.10 9.93 -6.63
C LEU A 29 -29.69 8.46 -6.60
N ALA A 30 -30.61 7.53 -6.88
CA ALA A 30 -30.30 6.10 -6.94
C ALA A 30 -29.38 5.78 -8.13
N ARG A 31 -29.63 6.40 -9.30
CA ARG A 31 -28.73 6.32 -10.46
C ARG A 31 -27.33 6.87 -10.14
N ALA A 32 -27.25 8.02 -9.48
CA ALA A 32 -25.98 8.61 -9.07
C ALA A 32 -25.22 7.73 -8.06
N GLN A 33 -25.91 7.17 -7.07
CA GLN A 33 -25.33 6.23 -6.10
C GLN A 33 -24.85 4.92 -6.77
N LYS A 34 -25.62 4.38 -7.71
CA LYS A 34 -25.24 3.18 -8.48
C LYS A 34 -23.99 3.46 -9.32
N ALA A 35 -23.96 4.57 -10.06
CA ALA A 35 -22.80 4.99 -10.84
C ALA A 35 -21.55 5.18 -9.95
N LEU A 36 -21.72 5.83 -8.79
CA LEU A 36 -20.63 5.99 -7.82
C LEU A 36 -20.12 4.63 -7.30
N ARG A 37 -21.02 3.68 -7.00
CA ARG A 37 -20.65 2.33 -6.55
C ARG A 37 -19.89 1.55 -7.62
N GLU A 38 -20.36 1.61 -8.87
CA GLU A 38 -19.68 0.99 -10.02
C GLU A 38 -18.29 1.62 -10.27
N LEU A 39 -18.17 2.94 -10.14
CA LEU A 39 -16.90 3.65 -10.25
C LEU A 39 -15.92 3.22 -9.15
N LYS A 40 -16.38 3.15 -7.89
CA LYS A 40 -15.59 2.66 -6.74
C LYS A 40 -15.06 1.23 -6.99
N ALA A 41 -15.92 0.33 -7.47
CA ALA A 41 -15.54 -1.04 -7.80
C ALA A 41 -14.49 -1.11 -8.92
N ARG A 42 -14.65 -0.30 -9.98
CA ARG A 42 -13.67 -0.19 -11.08
C ARG A 42 -12.33 0.34 -10.60
N ILE A 43 -12.32 1.34 -9.70
CA ILE A 43 -11.09 1.89 -9.11
C ILE A 43 -10.37 0.82 -8.29
N SER A 44 -11.09 0.06 -7.47
CA SER A 44 -10.50 -1.02 -6.66
C SER A 44 -9.87 -2.11 -7.53
N SER A 45 -10.61 -2.60 -8.54
CA SER A 45 -10.10 -3.59 -9.50
C SER A 45 -8.86 -3.10 -10.25
N GLN A 46 -8.88 -1.85 -10.75
CA GLN A 46 -7.73 -1.27 -11.45
C GLN A 46 -6.53 -1.05 -10.52
N SER A 47 -6.76 -0.66 -9.27
CA SER A 47 -5.71 -0.47 -8.26
C SER A 47 -5.01 -1.79 -7.93
N LYS A 48 -5.78 -2.89 -7.81
CA LYS A 48 -5.24 -4.24 -7.65
C LYS A 48 -4.35 -4.66 -8.83
N LYS A 49 -4.80 -4.43 -10.08
CA LYS A 49 -4.00 -4.69 -11.29
C LYS A 49 -2.69 -3.90 -11.28
N ASN A 50 -2.75 -2.61 -10.95
CA ASN A 50 -1.56 -1.76 -10.90
C ASN A 50 -0.56 -2.21 -9.85
N PHE A 51 -1.02 -2.60 -8.67
CA PHE A 51 -0.13 -3.08 -7.62
C PHE A 51 0.66 -4.33 -8.05
N VAL A 52 0.00 -5.28 -8.72
CA VAL A 52 0.65 -6.48 -9.26
C VAL A 52 1.68 -6.10 -10.31
N LEU A 53 1.31 -5.25 -11.26
CA LEU A 53 2.24 -4.77 -12.30
C LEU A 53 3.43 -4.02 -11.71
N GLU A 54 3.22 -3.23 -10.66
CA GLU A 54 4.30 -2.52 -10.00
C GLU A 54 5.26 -3.46 -9.26
N LYS A 55 4.74 -4.52 -8.65
CA LYS A 55 5.56 -5.60 -8.09
C LYS A 55 6.40 -6.27 -9.18
N ASP A 56 5.79 -6.56 -10.32
CA ASP A 56 6.47 -7.16 -11.47
C ASP A 56 7.56 -6.24 -12.04
N VAL A 57 7.25 -4.94 -12.20
CA VAL A 57 8.23 -3.92 -12.63
C VAL A 57 9.39 -3.85 -11.63
N ARG A 58 9.13 -3.82 -10.31
CA ARG A 58 10.20 -3.82 -9.30
C ARG A 58 11.07 -5.08 -9.35
N TYR A 59 10.44 -6.23 -9.53
CA TYR A 59 11.14 -7.50 -9.67
C TYR A 59 12.09 -7.45 -10.88
N LEU A 60 11.58 -7.02 -12.04
CA LEU A 60 12.36 -6.87 -13.26
C LEU A 60 13.46 -5.81 -13.13
N ASP A 61 13.19 -4.66 -12.52
CA ASP A 61 14.20 -3.62 -12.27
C ASP A 61 15.37 -4.18 -11.45
N SER A 62 15.06 -4.92 -10.39
CA SER A 62 16.09 -5.53 -9.54
C SER A 62 16.91 -6.56 -10.30
N ARG A 63 16.26 -7.42 -11.09
CA ARG A 63 16.92 -8.49 -11.85
C ARG A 63 17.69 -7.94 -13.04
N ILE A 64 17.16 -6.95 -13.78
CA ILE A 64 17.85 -6.28 -14.89
C ILE A 64 19.06 -5.49 -14.38
N ALA A 65 18.95 -4.79 -13.25
CA ALA A 65 20.09 -4.12 -12.64
C ALA A 65 21.22 -5.10 -12.29
N LEU A 66 20.87 -6.28 -11.76
CA LEU A 66 21.81 -7.37 -11.47
C LEU A 66 22.39 -7.99 -12.76
N LEU A 67 21.56 -8.19 -13.79
CA LEU A 67 21.96 -8.71 -15.11
C LEU A 67 22.95 -7.78 -15.82
N VAL A 68 22.73 -6.45 -15.71
CA VAL A 68 23.62 -5.41 -16.24
C VAL A 68 24.94 -5.39 -15.49
N GLN A 69 24.93 -5.55 -14.16
CA GLN A 69 26.14 -5.57 -13.32
C GLN A 69 27.00 -6.83 -13.52
N ASN A 70 26.38 -8.00 -13.70
CA ASN A 70 27.09 -9.29 -13.67
C ASN A 70 27.34 -9.96 -15.03
N ARG A 71 27.01 -9.31 -16.16
CA ARG A 71 27.21 -9.83 -17.53
C ARG A 71 26.84 -11.33 -17.67
N MET A 72 25.57 -11.59 -17.39
CA MET A 72 24.68 -12.66 -17.88
C MET A 72 25.13 -14.13 -17.85
N ALA A 73 24.47 -14.90 -16.98
CA ALA A 73 24.13 -16.31 -17.25
C ALA A 73 22.96 -16.41 -18.27
N LEU A 74 22.83 -17.54 -18.97
CA LEU A 74 21.76 -17.76 -19.97
C LEU A 74 20.43 -18.15 -19.31
N GLU A 75 20.49 -18.89 -18.19
CA GLU A 75 19.32 -19.37 -17.44
C GLU A 75 18.52 -18.21 -16.80
N GLU A 76 19.21 -17.20 -16.23
CA GLU A 76 18.54 -16.00 -15.67
C GLU A 76 17.80 -15.18 -16.74
N ARG A 77 18.20 -15.26 -18.02
CA ARG A 77 17.51 -14.56 -19.13
C ARG A 77 16.21 -15.26 -19.49
N ASP A 78 16.21 -16.58 -19.50
CA ASP A 78 15.02 -17.38 -19.81
C ASP A 78 14.00 -17.30 -18.68
N GLU A 79 14.43 -17.22 -17.41
CA GLU A 79 13.55 -16.93 -16.27
C GLU A 79 12.88 -15.55 -16.39
N VAL A 80 13.65 -14.49 -16.66
CA VAL A 80 13.11 -13.14 -16.82
C VAL A 80 12.20 -13.03 -18.06
N ALA A 81 12.53 -13.71 -19.15
CA ALA A 81 11.69 -13.77 -20.34
C ALA A 81 10.38 -14.54 -20.09
N SER A 82 10.41 -15.67 -19.36
CA SER A 82 9.21 -16.43 -18.99
C SER A 82 8.26 -15.60 -18.10
N HIS A 83 8.81 -14.81 -17.17
CA HIS A 83 8.05 -13.90 -16.32
C HIS A 83 7.34 -12.79 -17.12
N LEU A 84 7.85 -12.45 -18.31
CA LEU A 84 7.32 -11.41 -19.20
C LEU A 84 6.25 -11.93 -20.17
N ASP A 85 6.32 -13.20 -20.58
CA ASP A 85 5.34 -13.86 -21.45
C ASP A 85 4.04 -14.23 -20.69
N ASP A 86 4.14 -14.45 -19.38
CA ASP A 86 3.00 -14.77 -18.49
C ASP A 86 2.22 -13.54 -18.00
N ALA A 87 2.51 -12.34 -18.52
CA ALA A 87 1.80 -11.10 -18.17
C ALA A 87 0.45 -10.91 -18.91
N SER A 88 -0.05 -11.94 -19.61
CA SER A 88 -1.33 -11.89 -20.32
C SER A 88 -2.53 -12.08 -19.37
N ASP A 89 -3.67 -11.51 -19.76
CA ASP A 89 -4.86 -11.24 -18.94
C ASP A 89 -5.27 -12.37 -17.97
N ILE A 90 -5.49 -11.99 -16.71
CA ILE A 90 -6.05 -12.90 -15.69
C ILE A 90 -7.45 -13.32 -16.13
N THR A 91 -7.64 -14.63 -16.36
CA THR A 91 -8.91 -15.20 -16.80
C THR A 91 -9.89 -15.36 -15.63
N GLU A 92 -11.16 -15.03 -15.85
CA GLU A 92 -12.23 -15.38 -14.91
C GLU A 92 -12.39 -16.91 -14.84
N GLY A 93 -12.58 -17.42 -13.64
CA GLY A 93 -12.75 -18.85 -13.40
C GLY A 93 -13.64 -19.14 -12.22
N THR A 94 -14.01 -20.41 -12.10
CA THR A 94 -14.70 -20.97 -10.95
C THR A 94 -13.72 -21.79 -10.11
N PHE A 95 -14.01 -21.93 -8.83
CA PHE A 95 -13.27 -22.88 -8.00
C PHE A 95 -13.47 -24.29 -8.54
N PRO A 96 -12.46 -25.17 -8.55
CA PRO A 96 -12.63 -26.53 -9.08
C PRO A 96 -13.61 -27.41 -8.29
N ASN A 97 -14.01 -27.01 -7.08
CA ASN A 97 -14.84 -27.78 -6.17
C ASN A 97 -15.71 -26.87 -5.29
N ASP A 98 -17.04 -27.00 -5.40
CA ASP A 98 -18.03 -26.22 -4.65
C ASP A 98 -17.89 -26.34 -3.12
N GLU A 99 -17.47 -27.51 -2.61
CA GLU A 99 -17.24 -27.70 -1.17
C GLU A 99 -16.05 -26.86 -0.68
N LYS A 100 -14.98 -26.77 -1.49
CA LYS A 100 -13.82 -25.93 -1.15
C LYS A 100 -14.15 -24.45 -1.27
N THR A 101 -14.98 -24.05 -2.25
CA THR A 101 -15.50 -22.68 -2.35
C THR A 101 -16.18 -22.27 -1.05
N GLN A 102 -17.06 -23.14 -0.54
CA GLN A 102 -17.77 -22.93 0.71
C GLN A 102 -16.83 -22.79 1.92
N LYS A 103 -15.88 -23.72 2.07
CA LYS A 103 -14.90 -23.68 3.17
C LYS A 103 -14.00 -22.44 3.13
N TYR A 104 -13.48 -22.07 1.97
CA TYR A 104 -12.68 -20.85 1.82
C TYR A 104 -13.51 -19.58 1.97
N GLY A 105 -14.78 -19.59 1.54
CA GLY A 105 -15.72 -18.49 1.76
C GLY A 105 -15.91 -18.17 3.23
N ASN A 106 -16.07 -19.21 4.06
CA ASN A 106 -16.16 -19.04 5.50
C ASN A 106 -14.82 -18.59 6.15
N LEU A 107 -13.68 -19.12 5.68
CA LEU A 107 -12.37 -18.66 6.15
C LEU A 107 -12.16 -17.18 5.84
N MET A 108 -12.43 -16.74 4.61
CA MET A 108 -12.25 -15.35 4.20
C MET A 108 -13.25 -14.43 4.91
N PHE A 109 -14.48 -14.90 5.17
CA PHE A 109 -15.44 -14.17 5.98
C PHE A 109 -14.90 -13.95 7.41
N LEU A 110 -14.40 -15.00 8.07
CA LEU A 110 -13.79 -14.88 9.40
C LEU A 110 -12.62 -13.89 9.40
N LEU A 111 -11.72 -13.99 8.43
CA LEU A 111 -10.58 -13.08 8.31
C LEU A 111 -11.00 -11.62 8.07
N GLN A 112 -12.08 -11.39 7.33
CA GLN A 112 -12.63 -10.06 7.10
C GLN A 112 -13.30 -9.49 8.36
N SER A 113 -14.18 -10.27 8.99
CA SER A 113 -14.98 -9.88 10.15
C SER A 113 -14.18 -9.79 11.44
N GLU A 114 -13.09 -10.55 11.57
CA GLU A 114 -12.21 -10.54 12.74
C GLU A 114 -10.77 -10.13 12.38
N PRO A 115 -10.48 -8.81 12.26
CA PRO A 115 -9.17 -8.32 11.83
C PRO A 115 -8.00 -8.71 12.74
N ARG A 116 -8.29 -9.19 13.97
CA ARG A 116 -7.31 -9.68 14.94
C ARG A 116 -6.44 -10.82 14.40
N HIS A 117 -7.00 -11.69 13.56
CA HIS A 117 -6.25 -12.84 13.00
C HIS A 117 -5.20 -12.37 11.99
N ILE A 118 -5.60 -11.49 11.07
CA ILE A 118 -4.68 -10.87 10.11
C ILE A 118 -3.64 -10.02 10.85
N ALA A 119 -4.04 -9.24 11.86
CA ALA A 119 -3.11 -8.48 12.68
C ALA A 119 -2.08 -9.37 13.37
N HIS A 120 -2.47 -10.55 13.85
CA HIS A 120 -1.54 -11.49 14.43
C HIS A 120 -0.57 -12.06 13.39
N LEU A 121 -1.07 -12.42 12.21
CA LEU A 121 -0.25 -12.93 11.11
C LEU A 121 0.78 -11.90 10.64
N CYS A 122 0.39 -10.62 10.47
CA CYS A 122 1.28 -9.52 10.10
C CYS A 122 2.48 -9.34 11.05
N ARG A 123 2.38 -9.81 12.30
CA ARG A 123 3.46 -9.75 13.30
C ARG A 123 4.43 -10.92 13.21
N LEU A 124 4.04 -12.02 12.57
CA LEU A 124 4.81 -13.25 12.48
C LEU A 124 5.53 -13.44 11.14
N VAL A 125 5.00 -12.84 10.08
CA VAL A 125 5.57 -12.93 8.73
C VAL A 125 6.91 -12.20 8.59
N THR A 126 7.74 -12.72 7.70
CA THR A 126 9.05 -12.14 7.36
C THR A 126 8.94 -10.98 6.37
N MET A 127 10.06 -10.28 6.13
CA MET A 127 10.17 -9.27 5.06
C MET A 127 9.92 -9.81 3.66
N ALA A 128 10.21 -11.09 3.40
CA ALA A 128 9.95 -11.71 2.10
C ALA A 128 8.45 -11.97 1.87
N GLU A 129 7.70 -12.25 2.93
CA GLU A 129 6.30 -12.67 2.87
C GLU A 129 5.30 -11.51 3.00
N ILE A 130 5.72 -10.41 3.64
CA ILE A 130 4.80 -9.32 3.99
C ILE A 130 4.16 -8.69 2.75
N ASP A 131 4.89 -8.50 1.65
CA ASP A 131 4.33 -7.84 0.46
C ASP A 131 3.21 -8.67 -0.18
N GLN A 132 3.33 -10.01 -0.12
CA GLN A 132 2.29 -10.93 -0.59
C GLN A 132 1.06 -10.89 0.32
N LEU A 133 1.25 -10.87 1.64
CA LEU A 133 0.15 -10.75 2.60
C LEU A 133 -0.57 -9.40 2.44
N LEU A 134 0.18 -8.30 2.34
CA LEU A 134 -0.38 -6.96 2.20
C LEU A 134 -1.15 -6.80 0.89
N GLN A 135 -0.73 -7.46 -0.18
CA GLN A 135 -1.48 -7.50 -1.44
C GLN A 135 -2.90 -8.02 -1.21
N THR A 136 -3.03 -9.19 -0.58
CA THR A 136 -4.35 -9.78 -0.32
C THR A 136 -5.15 -8.97 0.69
N VAL A 137 -4.52 -8.51 1.77
CA VAL A 137 -5.21 -7.78 2.83
C VAL A 137 -5.69 -6.39 2.37
N MET A 138 -4.83 -5.57 1.77
CA MET A 138 -5.13 -4.16 1.47
C MET A 138 -5.87 -3.92 0.16
N PHE A 139 -5.77 -4.86 -0.79
CA PHE A 139 -6.33 -4.72 -2.14
C PHE A 139 -7.35 -5.80 -2.49
N THR A 140 -7.56 -6.80 -1.62
CA THR A 140 -8.59 -7.83 -1.82
C THR A 140 -9.57 -7.90 -0.65
N ILE A 141 -9.13 -8.32 0.54
CA ILE A 141 -10.01 -8.50 1.72
C ILE A 141 -10.62 -7.17 2.18
N TYR A 142 -9.80 -6.11 2.23
CA TYR A 142 -10.21 -4.74 2.52
C TYR A 142 -9.91 -3.82 1.32
N GLY A 143 -10.10 -4.34 0.12
CA GLY A 143 -9.76 -3.66 -1.13
C GLY A 143 -10.66 -2.48 -1.45
N ASN A 144 -11.90 -2.48 -0.96
CA ASN A 144 -12.87 -1.42 -1.22
C ASN A 144 -12.60 -0.21 -0.31
N GLN A 145 -11.55 0.54 -0.62
CA GLN A 145 -11.07 1.73 0.11
C GLN A 145 -12.08 2.89 0.24
N TYR A 146 -13.27 2.78 -0.36
CA TYR A 146 -14.33 3.79 -0.34
C TYR A 146 -15.59 3.31 0.39
N GLU A 147 -15.57 2.10 0.94
CA GLU A 147 -16.61 1.57 1.84
C GLU A 147 -16.15 1.72 3.29
N SER A 148 -16.95 2.42 4.09
CA SER A 148 -16.61 2.75 5.49
C SER A 148 -16.30 1.50 6.30
N ARG A 149 -17.09 0.44 6.14
CA ARG A 149 -16.92 -0.81 6.87
C ARG A 149 -15.56 -1.45 6.65
N GLU A 150 -15.17 -1.69 5.39
CA GLU A 150 -13.87 -2.31 5.08
C GLU A 150 -12.71 -1.43 5.55
N GLU A 151 -12.82 -0.12 5.39
CA GLU A 151 -11.80 0.83 5.84
C GLU A 151 -11.65 0.81 7.36
N HIS A 152 -12.75 0.84 8.11
CA HIS A 152 -12.75 0.77 9.57
C HIS A 152 -12.23 -0.59 10.10
N LEU A 153 -12.55 -1.70 9.44
CA LEU A 153 -11.99 -3.02 9.76
C LEU A 153 -10.47 -3.05 9.53
N LEU A 154 -10.00 -2.48 8.41
CA LEU A 154 -8.58 -2.35 8.13
C LEU A 154 -7.87 -1.47 9.16
N LEU A 155 -8.46 -0.33 9.55
CA LEU A 155 -7.92 0.53 10.61
C LEU A 155 -7.87 -0.18 11.97
N THR A 156 -8.86 -1.01 12.28
CA THR A 156 -8.86 -1.85 13.48
C THR A 156 -7.70 -2.86 13.47
N MET A 157 -7.42 -3.47 12.31
CA MET A 157 -6.23 -4.31 12.10
C MET A 157 -4.94 -3.52 12.39
N PHE A 158 -4.82 -2.31 11.82
CA PHE A 158 -3.69 -1.42 12.05
C PHE A 158 -3.48 -1.10 13.52
N GLN A 159 -4.54 -0.76 14.25
CA GLN A 159 -4.45 -0.48 15.68
C GLN A 159 -3.94 -1.68 16.47
N SER A 160 -4.38 -2.89 16.16
CA SER A 160 -3.90 -4.11 16.82
C SER A 160 -2.40 -4.33 16.57
N VAL A 161 -1.96 -4.21 15.32
CA VAL A 161 -0.55 -4.36 14.94
C VAL A 161 0.33 -3.27 15.57
N LEU A 162 -0.10 -2.00 15.51
CA LEU A 162 0.62 -0.87 16.10
C LEU A 162 0.71 -0.99 17.61
N THR A 163 -0.38 -1.38 18.28
CA THR A 163 -0.40 -1.61 19.74
C THR A 163 0.69 -2.60 20.13
N TYR A 164 0.73 -3.76 19.46
CA TYR A 164 1.76 -4.75 19.73
C TYR A 164 3.17 -4.24 19.45
N GLN A 165 3.39 -3.53 18.34
CA GLN A 165 4.70 -2.97 18.02
C GLN A 165 5.16 -1.98 19.07
N PHE A 166 4.27 -1.10 19.53
CA PHE A 166 4.55 -0.17 20.60
C PHE A 166 4.90 -0.91 21.88
N ASP A 167 4.11 -1.88 22.32
CA ASP A 167 4.33 -2.59 23.57
C ASP A 167 5.67 -3.36 23.56
N ASN A 168 6.07 -3.95 22.43
CA ASN A 168 7.29 -4.78 22.32
C ASN A 168 8.58 -4.04 21.89
N THR A 169 8.50 -2.76 21.48
CA THR A 169 9.72 -2.01 21.09
C THR A 169 10.30 -1.27 22.30
N PRO A 170 11.53 -1.58 22.76
CA PRO A 170 12.09 -0.99 23.98
C PRO A 170 12.51 0.48 23.82
N ASP A 171 12.95 0.89 22.61
CA ASP A 171 13.46 2.23 22.36
C ASP A 171 12.61 2.99 21.33
N TYR A 172 12.15 4.18 21.72
CA TYR A 172 11.35 5.06 20.87
C TYR A 172 12.15 5.63 19.69
N SER A 173 13.49 5.69 19.76
CA SER A 173 14.30 6.29 18.69
C SER A 173 14.30 5.44 17.40
N SER A 174 14.07 4.13 17.54
CA SER A 174 13.97 3.15 16.45
C SER A 174 12.51 2.86 16.01
N LEU A 175 11.54 3.17 16.86
CA LEU A 175 10.13 2.90 16.68
C LEU A 175 9.58 3.61 15.42
N LEU A 176 8.88 2.85 14.56
CA LEU A 176 8.38 3.28 13.25
C LEU A 176 9.43 3.73 12.22
N ARG A 177 10.71 3.82 12.59
CA ARG A 177 11.82 4.14 11.67
C ARG A 177 12.47 2.91 11.05
N ALA A 178 12.57 1.83 11.81
CA ALA A 178 13.10 0.57 11.30
C ALA A 178 12.23 -0.01 10.18
N ASN A 179 12.88 -0.63 9.18
CA ASN A 179 12.19 -1.39 8.14
C ASN A 179 11.71 -2.73 8.71
N THR A 180 10.44 -2.74 9.10
CA THR A 180 9.72 -3.87 9.72
C THR A 180 8.43 -4.16 8.96
N PRO A 181 7.77 -5.33 9.16
CA PRO A 181 6.54 -5.68 8.43
C PRO A 181 5.45 -4.64 8.66
N VAL A 182 5.35 -4.15 9.90
CA VAL A 182 4.43 -3.07 10.30
C VAL A 182 4.74 -1.77 9.57
N SER A 183 6.02 -1.43 9.42
CA SER A 183 6.41 -0.22 8.72
C SER A 183 6.15 -0.29 7.21
N ARG A 184 6.30 -1.49 6.62
CA ARG A 184 5.96 -1.78 5.22
C ARG A 184 4.45 -1.69 5.02
N MET A 185 3.67 -2.21 5.96
CA MET A 185 2.21 -2.10 6.01
C MET A 185 1.76 -0.63 5.99
N MET A 186 2.31 0.21 6.86
CA MET A 186 2.02 1.66 6.86
C MET A 186 2.34 2.33 5.51
N THR A 187 3.52 2.08 4.95
CA THR A 187 3.92 2.65 3.65
C THR A 187 3.05 2.13 2.50
N THR A 188 2.57 0.89 2.56
CA THR A 188 1.68 0.35 1.52
C THR A 188 0.28 0.95 1.62
N TYR A 189 -0.24 1.17 2.85
CA TYR A 189 -1.52 1.83 3.06
C TYR A 189 -1.56 3.25 2.50
N THR A 190 -0.49 4.04 2.69
CA THR A 190 -0.42 5.42 2.16
C THR A 190 -0.37 5.47 0.62
N ARG A 191 -0.10 4.33 -0.05
CA ARG A 191 -0.11 4.21 -1.51
C ARG A 191 -1.47 3.81 -2.08
N ARG A 192 -2.48 3.58 -1.23
CA ARG A 192 -3.88 3.40 -1.65
C ARG A 192 -4.44 4.69 -2.24
N GLY A 193 -5.56 4.60 -2.95
CA GLY A 193 -6.15 5.67 -3.74
C GLY A 193 -6.31 6.99 -2.99
N PRO A 194 -6.87 7.02 -1.77
CA PRO A 194 -7.02 8.26 -0.99
C PRO A 194 -5.68 8.95 -0.70
N GLY A 195 -4.65 8.19 -0.33
CA GLY A 195 -3.31 8.74 -0.07
C GLY A 195 -2.67 9.31 -1.33
N GLN A 196 -2.81 8.62 -2.47
CA GLN A 196 -2.31 9.11 -3.76
C GLN A 196 -3.03 10.37 -4.24
N SER A 197 -4.36 10.42 -4.09
CA SER A 197 -5.16 11.60 -4.45
C SER A 197 -4.70 12.83 -3.68
N TYR A 198 -4.43 12.66 -2.38
CA TYR A 198 -3.92 13.73 -1.52
C TYR A 198 -2.52 14.21 -1.96
N LEU A 199 -1.59 13.29 -2.23
CA LEU A 199 -0.26 13.66 -2.72
C LEU A 199 -0.34 14.42 -4.05
N LYS A 200 -1.25 14.02 -4.94
CA LYS A 200 -1.47 14.71 -6.20
C LYS A 200 -1.99 16.13 -5.99
N SER A 201 -3.04 16.31 -5.17
CA SER A 201 -3.61 17.63 -4.93
C SER A 201 -2.67 18.59 -4.21
N VAL A 202 -1.80 18.08 -3.32
CA VAL A 202 -0.92 18.90 -2.50
C VAL A 202 0.45 19.14 -3.14
N LEU A 203 1.04 18.15 -3.80
CA LEU A 203 2.44 18.21 -4.24
C LEU A 203 2.62 18.36 -5.75
N ALA A 204 1.68 17.92 -6.58
CA ALA A 204 1.90 17.82 -8.02
C ALA A 204 2.23 19.18 -8.64
N ASP A 205 1.44 20.22 -8.35
CA ASP A 205 1.64 21.55 -8.94
C ASP A 205 2.99 22.16 -8.55
N ARG A 206 3.39 22.01 -7.29
CA ARG A 206 4.67 22.52 -6.77
C ARG A 206 5.86 21.78 -7.39
N ILE A 207 5.76 20.47 -7.55
CA ILE A 207 6.80 19.66 -8.18
C ILE A 207 6.92 20.00 -9.67
N ASN A 208 5.81 20.10 -10.40
CA ASN A 208 5.82 20.46 -11.82
C ASN A 208 6.40 21.86 -12.03
N SER A 209 5.97 22.85 -11.24
CA SER A 209 6.50 24.22 -11.29
C SER A 209 8.02 24.25 -11.10
N LEU A 210 8.57 23.43 -10.20
CA LEU A 210 10.01 23.35 -9.96
C LEU A 210 10.76 22.71 -11.14
N ILE A 211 10.19 21.69 -11.77
CA ILE A 211 10.81 20.96 -12.88
C ILE A 211 10.84 21.79 -14.16
N GLU A 212 9.88 22.69 -14.34
CA GLU A 212 9.82 23.59 -15.49
C GLU A 212 10.91 24.67 -15.49
N ILE A 213 11.51 24.97 -14.34
CA ILE A 213 12.59 25.97 -14.23
C ILE A 213 13.87 25.40 -14.83
N LYS A 214 14.13 25.75 -16.09
CA LYS A 214 15.34 25.38 -16.82
C LYS A 214 16.58 26.02 -16.16
N ASP A 215 17.68 25.27 -16.15
CA ASP A 215 19.01 25.69 -15.67
C ASP A 215 19.13 26.02 -14.16
N LEU A 216 18.12 25.68 -13.35
CA LEU A 216 18.16 25.87 -11.90
C LEU A 216 19.11 24.87 -11.23
N ASP A 217 20.33 25.31 -10.88
CA ASP A 217 21.28 24.55 -10.07
C ASP A 217 21.35 25.09 -8.63
N LEU A 218 20.74 24.36 -7.69
CA LEU A 218 20.78 24.65 -6.25
C LEU A 218 21.71 23.69 -5.49
N GLU A 219 22.80 23.24 -6.12
CA GLU A 219 23.84 22.50 -5.42
C GLU A 219 24.51 23.39 -4.35
N ILE A 220 24.44 22.94 -3.09
CA ILE A 220 24.97 23.63 -1.91
C ILE A 220 26.14 22.87 -1.26
N ASN A 221 26.49 21.68 -1.76
CA ASN A 221 27.66 20.95 -1.28
C ASN A 221 28.93 21.70 -1.74
N PRO A 222 29.76 22.24 -0.81
CA PRO A 222 30.89 23.08 -1.17
C PRO A 222 31.90 22.40 -2.09
N LEU A 223 32.15 21.10 -1.90
CA LEU A 223 33.11 20.34 -2.71
C LEU A 223 32.64 20.25 -4.16
N LYS A 224 31.36 19.90 -4.37
CA LYS A 224 30.77 19.79 -5.71
C LYS A 224 30.68 21.13 -6.43
N VAL A 225 30.33 22.20 -5.70
CA VAL A 225 30.31 23.56 -6.25
C VAL A 225 31.72 24.00 -6.67
N TYR A 226 32.72 23.68 -5.86
CA TYR A 226 34.12 23.97 -6.18
C TYR A 226 34.60 23.20 -7.42
N GLU A 227 34.30 21.90 -7.51
CA GLU A 227 34.62 21.07 -8.67
C GLU A 227 33.94 21.57 -9.95
N ALA A 228 32.66 21.95 -9.87
CA ALA A 228 31.93 22.53 -10.99
C ALA A 228 32.49 23.90 -11.42
N MET A 229 32.91 24.72 -10.45
CA MET A 229 33.56 26.00 -10.71
C MET A 229 34.90 25.81 -11.46
N ILE A 230 35.75 24.87 -11.00
CA ILE A 230 36.99 24.53 -11.71
C ILE A 230 36.70 24.00 -13.11
N GLY A 231 35.74 23.08 -13.24
CA GLY A 231 35.38 22.51 -14.54
C GLY A 231 34.93 23.57 -15.55
N LYS A 232 34.24 24.63 -15.11
CA LYS A 232 33.88 25.77 -15.97
C LYS A 232 35.11 26.59 -16.39
N ILE A 233 35.99 26.95 -15.45
CA ILE A 233 37.23 27.69 -15.74
C ILE A 233 38.08 26.95 -16.78
N GLU A 234 38.19 25.62 -16.64
CA GLU A 234 38.93 24.78 -17.60
C GLU A 234 38.23 24.66 -18.96
N ALA A 235 36.90 24.58 -18.98
CA ALA A 235 36.12 24.55 -20.21
C ALA A 235 36.18 25.88 -20.98
N ASP A 236 36.30 27.00 -20.26
CA ASP A 236 36.45 28.34 -20.82
C ASP A 236 37.90 28.63 -21.30
N GLY A 237 38.82 27.67 -21.13
CA GLY A 237 40.20 27.74 -21.61
C GLY A 237 41.14 28.58 -20.74
N GLU A 238 40.70 28.97 -19.54
CA GLU A 238 41.51 29.75 -18.60
C GLU A 238 42.44 28.84 -17.79
N SER A 239 43.70 29.27 -17.61
CA SER A 239 44.62 28.58 -16.72
C SER A 239 44.18 28.76 -15.27
N LEU A 240 44.14 27.66 -14.50
CA LEU A 240 43.82 27.67 -13.07
C LEU A 240 44.55 28.81 -12.32
N PRO A 241 43.81 29.75 -11.71
CA PRO A 241 44.40 30.84 -10.92
C PRO A 241 45.32 30.33 -9.81
N THR A 242 46.39 31.07 -9.52
CA THR A 242 47.35 30.78 -8.45
C THR A 242 46.66 30.77 -7.09
N GLY A 243 46.28 29.57 -6.62
CA GLY A 243 45.55 29.37 -5.36
C GLY A 243 44.40 28.34 -5.44
N LEU A 244 43.94 28.00 -6.65
CA LEU A 244 42.94 26.96 -6.88
C LEU A 244 43.63 25.64 -7.24
N SER A 245 43.50 24.63 -6.39
CA SER A 245 44.05 23.29 -6.61
C SER A 245 42.94 22.24 -6.78
N LYS A 246 43.23 21.14 -7.50
CA LYS A 246 42.33 19.98 -7.63
C LYS A 246 42.52 19.04 -6.45
N GLY A 247 41.44 18.34 -6.06
CA GLY A 247 41.49 17.32 -4.99
C GLY A 247 41.56 17.91 -3.58
N ILE A 248 40.93 19.07 -3.36
CA ILE A 248 40.81 19.68 -2.02
C ILE A 248 39.79 18.94 -1.15
N THR A 249 39.88 19.14 0.16
CA THR A 249 38.89 18.62 1.12
C THR A 249 37.61 19.45 1.13
N GLY A 250 36.50 18.88 1.61
CA GLY A 250 35.24 19.59 1.73
C GLY A 250 35.30 20.82 2.66
N GLU A 251 36.16 20.81 3.67
CA GLU A 251 36.38 21.94 4.58
C GLU A 251 37.11 23.09 3.88
N GLN A 252 38.14 22.79 3.10
CA GLN A 252 38.85 23.77 2.28
C GLN A 252 37.92 24.38 1.21
N ALA A 253 37.06 23.56 0.60
CA ALA A 253 36.06 24.04 -0.36
C ALA A 253 35.04 24.96 0.32
N ALA A 254 34.62 24.63 1.55
CA ALA A 254 33.69 25.44 2.33
C ALA A 254 34.29 26.79 2.79
N ALA A 255 35.61 26.86 2.98
CA ALA A 255 36.32 28.08 3.34
C ALA A 255 36.57 29.03 2.16
N ASN A 256 36.43 28.57 0.92
CA ASN A 256 36.67 29.37 -0.27
C ASN A 256 35.58 30.45 -0.47
N GLU A 257 35.99 31.73 -0.53
CA GLU A 257 35.06 32.87 -0.64
C GLU A 257 34.20 32.85 -1.92
N ASN A 258 34.77 32.41 -3.05
CA ASN A 258 34.02 32.32 -4.31
C ASN A 258 32.93 31.26 -4.23
N VAL A 259 33.24 30.11 -3.64
CA VAL A 259 32.26 29.04 -3.38
C VAL A 259 31.16 29.53 -2.43
N GLN A 260 31.51 30.26 -1.37
CA GLN A 260 30.52 30.84 -0.46
C GLN A 260 29.61 31.86 -1.16
N ARG A 261 30.15 32.71 -2.04
CA ARG A 261 29.39 33.69 -2.82
C ARG A 261 28.41 33.04 -3.80
N ILE A 262 28.75 31.86 -4.34
CA ILE A 262 27.84 31.06 -5.17
C ILE A 262 26.75 30.38 -4.32
N ILE A 263 27.11 29.83 -3.16
CA ILE A 263 26.19 29.06 -2.31
C ILE A 263 25.16 29.96 -1.61
N GLY A 264 25.52 31.18 -1.20
CA GLY A 264 24.65 32.11 -0.51
C GLY A 264 23.25 32.26 -1.14
N PRO A 265 23.14 32.77 -2.38
CA PRO A 265 21.83 32.94 -3.04
C PRO A 265 21.11 31.61 -3.31
N ARG A 266 21.84 30.50 -3.50
CA ARG A 266 21.25 29.17 -3.66
C ARG A 266 20.55 28.69 -2.39
N ILE A 267 21.10 29.01 -1.22
CA ILE A 267 20.50 28.69 0.09
C ILE A 267 19.20 29.47 0.28
N GLU A 268 19.20 30.76 -0.01
CA GLU A 268 18.00 31.60 0.12
C GLU A 268 16.86 31.08 -0.77
N MET A 269 17.15 30.83 -2.04
CA MET A 269 16.18 30.24 -2.99
C MET A 269 15.68 28.86 -2.52
N LEU A 270 16.58 28.01 -2.00
CA LEU A 270 16.19 26.69 -1.49
C LEU A 270 15.27 26.78 -0.26
N ILE A 271 15.51 27.75 0.63
CA ILE A 271 14.65 28.02 1.78
C ILE A 271 13.27 28.50 1.32
N GLU A 272 13.20 29.40 0.34
CA GLU A 272 11.93 29.89 -0.23
C GLU A 272 11.11 28.75 -0.87
N ILE A 273 11.77 27.89 -1.65
CA ILE A 273 11.13 26.72 -2.24
C ILE A 273 10.62 25.77 -1.14
N ALA A 274 11.44 25.46 -0.13
CA ALA A 274 11.05 24.57 0.95
C ALA A 274 9.90 25.14 1.80
N ASP A 275 9.88 26.45 2.05
CA ASP A 275 8.78 27.15 2.73
C ASP A 275 7.48 27.01 1.91
N SER A 276 7.53 27.21 0.59
CA SER A 276 6.35 27.06 -0.27
C SER A 276 5.77 25.63 -0.27
N PHE A 277 6.62 24.60 -0.27
CA PHE A 277 6.20 23.22 -0.10
C PHE A 277 5.55 22.99 1.27
N LEU A 278 6.16 23.50 2.34
CA LEU A 278 5.63 23.35 3.69
C LEU A 278 4.26 24.04 3.84
N ASP A 279 4.10 25.25 3.32
CA ASP A 279 2.85 25.99 3.36
C ASP A 279 1.73 25.19 2.68
N THR A 280 2.00 24.66 1.48
CA THR A 280 1.02 23.83 0.74
C THR A 280 0.64 22.56 1.51
N ILE A 281 1.59 21.92 2.22
CA ILE A 281 1.32 20.73 3.03
C ILE A 281 0.48 21.07 4.27
N ILE A 282 0.77 22.19 4.94
CA ILE A 282 0.04 22.63 6.13
C ILE A 282 -1.38 23.03 5.76
N ASP A 283 -1.56 23.76 4.66
CA ASP A 283 -2.86 24.19 4.16
C ASP A 283 -3.71 22.99 3.71
N GLY A 284 -3.08 21.89 3.27
CA GLY A 284 -3.72 20.63 2.90
C GLY A 284 -4.24 19.77 4.08
N LEU A 285 -4.37 20.30 5.29
CA LEU A 285 -4.78 19.51 6.46
C LEU A 285 -6.16 18.85 6.28
N ASP A 286 -7.13 19.58 5.73
CA ASP A 286 -8.51 19.13 5.61
C ASP A 286 -8.71 18.10 4.49
N GLU A 287 -7.85 18.14 3.49
CA GLU A 287 -7.77 17.18 2.38
C GLU A 287 -7.08 15.88 2.79
N THR A 288 -6.41 15.85 3.96
CA THR A 288 -5.71 14.65 4.42
C THR A 288 -6.71 13.53 4.71
N PRO A 289 -6.57 12.34 4.09
CA PRO A 289 -7.51 11.24 4.26
C PRO A 289 -7.73 10.84 5.72
N TYR A 290 -8.98 10.53 6.08
CA TYR A 290 -9.38 10.15 7.43
C TYR A 290 -8.48 9.07 8.03
N GLY A 291 -8.24 7.97 7.33
CA GLY A 291 -7.46 6.87 7.90
C GLY A 291 -5.98 7.20 8.10
N ILE A 292 -5.39 8.11 7.31
CA ILE A 292 -4.02 8.62 7.57
C ILE A 292 -4.01 9.46 8.85
N ARG A 293 -4.97 10.38 9.00
CA ARG A 293 -5.15 11.19 10.23
C ARG A 293 -5.40 10.31 11.45
N TRP A 294 -6.21 9.26 11.30
CA TRP A 294 -6.50 8.31 12.36
C TRP A 294 -5.27 7.48 12.76
N ILE A 295 -4.44 7.04 11.82
CA ILE A 295 -3.15 6.39 12.14
C ILE A 295 -2.25 7.36 12.93
N CYS A 296 -2.18 8.64 12.55
CA CYS A 296 -1.46 9.66 13.33
C CYS A 296 -2.02 9.79 14.76
N LYS A 297 -3.35 9.83 14.92
CA LYS A 297 -4.04 9.82 16.23
C LYS A 297 -3.66 8.58 17.06
N GLN A 298 -3.61 7.39 16.45
CA GLN A 298 -3.20 6.16 17.14
C GLN A 298 -1.73 6.21 17.56
N ILE A 299 -0.82 6.66 16.69
CA ILE A 299 0.60 6.85 17.04
C ILE A 299 0.72 7.79 18.24
N ARG A 300 -0.01 8.91 18.26
CA ARG A 300 -0.05 9.84 19.39
C ARG A 300 -0.54 9.17 20.68
N SER A 301 -1.68 8.49 20.62
CA SER A 301 -2.30 7.83 21.77
C SER A 301 -1.40 6.75 22.36
N LEU A 302 -0.87 5.86 21.52
CA LEU A 302 0.03 4.78 21.93
C LEU A 302 1.36 5.32 22.49
N THR A 303 1.89 6.40 21.92
CA THR A 303 3.08 7.07 22.46
C THR A 303 2.83 7.56 23.87
N ARG A 304 1.74 8.30 24.11
CA ARG A 304 1.42 8.82 25.46
C ARG A 304 1.07 7.72 26.46
N ARG A 305 0.48 6.61 25.99
CA ARG A 305 0.19 5.43 26.82
C ARG A 305 1.47 4.74 27.28
N LYS A 306 2.40 4.49 26.35
CA LYS A 306 3.66 3.79 26.65
C LYS A 306 4.67 4.70 27.37
N TYR A 307 4.68 5.98 27.03
CA TYR A 307 5.60 6.99 27.57
C TYR A 307 4.79 8.21 28.07
N PRO A 308 4.21 8.15 29.28
CA PRO A 308 3.40 9.24 29.83
C PRO A 308 4.16 10.57 29.93
N ASP A 309 5.46 10.50 30.20
CA ASP A 309 6.36 11.66 30.34
C ASP A 309 6.97 12.13 29.00
N ALA A 310 6.55 11.54 27.87
CA ALA A 310 7.06 11.95 26.56
C ALA A 310 6.65 13.40 26.27
N SER A 311 7.64 14.23 25.93
CA SER A 311 7.38 15.59 25.47
C SER A 311 6.57 15.59 24.17
N GLU A 312 5.79 16.66 23.95
CA GLU A 312 5.05 16.84 22.70
C GLU A 312 5.97 16.74 21.47
N GLN A 313 7.19 17.25 21.56
CA GLN A 313 8.19 17.11 20.49
C GLN A 313 8.48 15.65 20.14
N THR A 314 8.54 14.76 21.13
CA THR A 314 8.78 13.33 20.92
C THR A 314 7.61 12.68 20.21
N VAL A 315 6.38 13.04 20.62
CA VAL A 315 5.15 12.61 19.95
C VAL A 315 5.13 13.07 18.50
N CYS A 316 5.37 14.36 18.23
CA CYS A 316 5.44 14.91 16.87
C CYS A 316 6.53 14.25 16.02
N THR A 317 7.65 13.87 16.63
CA THR A 317 8.74 13.15 15.94
C THR A 317 8.30 11.76 15.44
N LEU A 318 7.51 11.02 16.24
CA LEU A 318 6.98 9.71 15.84
C LEU A 318 5.91 9.86 14.74
N ILE A 319 5.03 10.85 14.86
CA ILE A 319 4.04 11.18 13.82
C ILE A 319 4.77 11.54 12.52
N GLY A 320 5.80 12.39 12.58
CA GLY A 320 6.64 12.76 11.44
C GLY A 320 7.41 11.59 10.83
N GLY A 321 7.74 10.57 11.62
CA GLY A 321 8.31 9.30 11.15
C GLY A 321 7.34 8.47 10.29
N PHE A 322 6.04 8.70 10.40
CA PHE A 322 5.05 8.14 9.49
C PHE A 322 4.71 9.13 8.37
N PHE A 323 4.21 10.32 8.73
CA PHE A 323 3.65 11.28 7.76
C PHE A 323 4.72 11.84 6.80
N PHE A 324 5.87 12.31 7.29
CA PHE A 324 6.90 12.85 6.39
C PHE A 324 7.78 11.76 5.80
N LEU A 325 8.34 10.90 6.66
CA LEU A 325 9.34 9.92 6.21
C LEU A 325 8.76 8.84 5.29
N ARG A 326 7.52 8.39 5.52
CA ARG A 326 6.94 7.25 4.80
C ARG A 326 5.86 7.62 3.79
N PHE A 327 5.37 8.86 3.83
CA PHE A 327 4.30 9.31 2.95
C PHE A 327 4.73 10.49 2.06
N ILE A 328 5.02 11.67 2.63
CA ILE A 328 5.33 12.89 1.85
C ILE A 328 6.70 12.82 1.16
N ASN A 329 7.78 12.60 1.90
CA ASN A 329 9.16 12.72 1.37
C ASN A 329 9.48 11.73 0.26
N PRO A 330 9.06 10.45 0.32
CA PRO A 330 9.22 9.53 -0.81
C PRO A 330 8.58 10.05 -2.11
N ALA A 331 7.41 10.70 -2.01
CA ALA A 331 6.70 11.28 -3.14
C ALA A 331 7.43 12.50 -3.72
N ILE A 332 8.06 13.33 -2.88
CA ILE A 332 8.89 14.45 -3.32
C ILE A 332 10.17 13.98 -4.00
N VAL A 333 10.84 12.94 -3.48
CA VAL A 333 12.12 12.44 -4.01
C VAL A 333 11.93 11.62 -5.30
N THR A 334 10.84 10.86 -5.39
CA THR A 334 10.53 9.99 -6.54
C THR A 334 9.16 10.29 -7.15
N PRO A 335 8.91 11.54 -7.60
CA PRO A 335 7.57 11.99 -8.01
C PRO A 335 6.97 11.18 -9.15
N ARG A 336 7.80 10.65 -10.06
CA ARG A 336 7.35 9.77 -11.15
C ARG A 336 6.78 8.44 -10.62
N SER A 337 7.41 7.83 -9.62
CA SER A 337 6.92 6.58 -8.99
C SER A 337 5.61 6.78 -8.22
N TYR A 338 5.31 8.02 -7.85
CA TYR A 338 4.07 8.44 -7.20
C TYR A 338 3.08 9.10 -8.17
N MET A 339 3.34 9.06 -9.48
CA MET A 339 2.46 9.61 -10.51
C MET A 339 2.13 11.10 -10.35
N LEU A 340 3.06 11.86 -9.77
CA LEU A 340 2.95 13.31 -9.64
C LEU A 340 3.41 14.05 -10.89
N ILE A 341 4.21 13.37 -11.73
CA ILE A 341 4.79 13.89 -12.98
C ILE A 341 4.88 12.79 -14.03
N GLU A 342 4.90 13.18 -15.31
CA GLU A 342 4.98 12.24 -16.45
C GLU A 342 6.43 11.83 -16.78
N GLN A 343 7.36 12.78 -16.76
CA GLN A 343 8.74 12.58 -17.18
C GLN A 343 9.69 12.49 -15.99
N THR A 344 10.79 11.74 -16.12
CA THR A 344 11.83 11.75 -15.09
C THR A 344 12.46 13.15 -15.03
N PRO A 345 12.57 13.78 -13.85
CA PRO A 345 13.22 15.08 -13.74
C PRO A 345 14.68 15.00 -14.15
N ALA A 346 15.21 16.08 -14.74
CA ALA A 346 16.64 16.23 -14.94
C ALA A 346 17.39 16.20 -13.59
N ASP A 347 18.71 15.97 -13.64
CA ASP A 347 19.53 15.77 -12.44
C ASP A 347 19.47 16.94 -11.45
N ASN A 348 19.38 18.18 -11.95
CA ASN A 348 19.34 19.38 -11.11
C ASN A 348 18.00 19.51 -10.34
N PRO A 349 16.81 19.53 -10.99
CA PRO A 349 15.53 19.48 -10.27
C PRO A 349 15.40 18.28 -9.32
N LYS A 350 15.87 17.09 -9.73
CA LYS A 350 15.88 15.89 -8.87
C LYS A 350 16.68 16.11 -7.58
N ARG A 351 17.84 16.78 -7.69
CA ARG A 351 18.67 17.13 -6.53
C ARG A 351 17.98 18.16 -5.64
N THR A 352 17.37 19.19 -6.23
CA THR A 352 16.60 20.20 -5.48
C THR A 352 15.45 19.57 -4.70
N LEU A 353 14.66 18.69 -5.32
CA LEU A 353 13.61 17.93 -4.64
C LEU A 353 14.15 17.09 -3.47
N THR A 354 15.33 16.48 -3.66
CA THR A 354 16.02 15.74 -2.60
C THR A 354 16.42 16.66 -1.44
N TYR A 355 16.85 17.89 -1.71
CA TYR A 355 17.13 18.88 -0.67
C TYR A 355 15.88 19.32 0.07
N VAL A 356 14.78 19.60 -0.64
CA VAL A 356 13.48 19.92 -0.03
C VAL A 356 13.04 18.79 0.91
N ALA A 357 13.05 17.55 0.44
CA ALA A 357 12.67 16.39 1.27
C ALA A 357 13.56 16.23 2.51
N LYS A 358 14.88 16.46 2.40
CA LYS A 358 15.80 16.46 3.55
C LYS A 358 15.50 17.59 4.54
N MET A 359 15.18 18.79 4.05
CA MET A 359 14.83 19.93 4.90
C MET A 359 13.54 19.66 5.67
N LEU A 360 12.49 19.17 5.00
CA LEU A 360 11.24 18.76 5.62
C LEU A 360 11.44 17.62 6.62
N GLN A 361 12.29 16.64 6.30
CA GLN A 361 12.63 15.54 7.22
C GLN A 361 13.37 16.03 8.47
N ASN A 362 14.29 16.98 8.31
CA ASN A 362 15.04 17.61 9.40
C ASN A 362 14.17 18.51 10.25
N LEU A 363 13.09 19.07 9.68
CA LEU A 363 12.09 19.84 10.40
C LEU A 363 11.15 18.92 11.21
N ALA A 364 10.73 17.78 10.64
CA ALA A 364 9.88 16.80 11.29
C ALA A 364 10.60 15.99 12.39
N ASN A 365 11.93 15.85 12.28
CA ASN A 365 12.78 15.17 13.27
C ASN A 365 13.64 16.18 14.05
N LYS A 366 14.43 15.68 15.02
CA LYS A 366 15.56 16.45 15.56
C LYS A 366 16.71 16.45 14.51
N PRO A 367 17.12 17.60 13.97
CA PRO A 367 18.16 17.64 12.94
C PRO A 367 19.50 17.14 13.49
N SER A 368 20.22 16.36 12.66
CA SER A 368 21.60 15.93 12.92
C SER A 368 22.45 16.26 11.70
N TYR A 369 23.40 17.18 11.87
CA TYR A 369 24.28 17.66 10.81
C TYR A 369 25.64 16.92 10.77
N ALA A 370 25.80 15.85 11.56
CA ALA A 370 27.08 15.15 11.69
C ALA A 370 27.58 14.52 10.37
N LYS A 371 26.68 14.08 9.49
CA LYS A 371 27.04 13.46 8.20
C LYS A 371 27.16 14.48 7.06
N GLU A 372 26.46 15.61 7.13
CA GLU A 372 26.40 16.62 6.08
C GLU A 372 26.53 18.03 6.70
N PRO A 373 27.73 18.46 7.11
CA PRO A 373 27.91 19.72 7.87
C PRO A 373 27.42 20.96 7.13
N TYR A 374 27.48 20.96 5.80
CA TYR A 374 27.02 22.08 4.95
C TYR A 374 25.51 22.35 5.08
N MET A 375 24.70 21.36 5.48
CA MET A 375 23.26 21.51 5.74
C MET A 375 22.97 22.39 6.95
N HIS A 376 23.95 22.64 7.82
CA HIS A 376 23.79 23.54 8.97
C HIS A 376 23.38 24.95 8.53
N LYS A 377 23.77 25.40 7.34
CA LYS A 377 23.36 26.73 6.84
C LYS A 377 21.85 26.85 6.59
N LEU A 378 21.12 25.73 6.50
CA LEU A 378 19.65 25.69 6.36
C LEU A 378 18.92 25.64 7.71
N GLN A 379 19.63 25.69 8.83
CA GLN A 379 19.03 25.71 10.17
C GLN A 379 18.02 26.86 10.41
N PRO A 380 18.15 28.06 9.81
CA PRO A 380 17.14 29.12 9.92
C PRO A 380 15.73 28.68 9.50
N PHE A 381 15.62 27.87 8.44
CA PHE A 381 14.34 27.28 8.00
C PHE A 381 13.71 26.40 9.09
N VAL A 382 14.53 25.57 9.75
CA VAL A 382 14.05 24.68 10.82
C VAL A 382 13.56 25.47 12.02
N HIS A 383 14.31 26.49 12.46
CA HIS A 383 13.91 27.33 13.59
C HIS A 383 12.61 28.10 13.32
N LYS A 384 12.49 28.71 12.13
CA LYS A 384 11.31 29.48 11.72
C LYS A 384 10.03 28.63 11.73
N ASN A 385 10.12 27.37 11.31
CA ASN A 385 8.95 26.53 11.03
C ASN A 385 8.62 25.48 12.11
N LYS A 386 9.46 25.33 13.14
CA LYS A 386 9.31 24.28 14.16
C LYS A 386 7.96 24.29 14.88
N GLU A 387 7.48 25.46 15.27
CA GLU A 387 6.19 25.56 15.97
C GLU A 387 5.01 25.27 15.03
N ARG A 388 5.08 25.80 13.79
CA ARG A 388 4.06 25.59 12.74
C ARG A 388 3.88 24.11 12.45
N ILE A 389 4.99 23.38 12.26
CA ILE A 389 4.92 21.94 11.96
C ILE A 389 4.41 21.14 13.16
N ASN A 390 4.83 21.48 14.39
CA ASN A 390 4.37 20.77 15.58
C ASN A 390 2.85 20.94 15.76
N LYS A 391 2.33 22.16 15.54
CA LYS A 391 0.89 22.40 15.53
C LYS A 391 0.17 21.56 14.48
N PHE A 392 0.65 21.58 13.24
CA PHE A 392 0.09 20.76 12.15
C PHE A 392 0.04 19.26 12.50
N MET A 393 1.09 18.71 13.09
CA MET A 393 1.13 17.29 13.52
C MET A 393 0.09 16.96 14.59
N LEU A 394 -0.18 17.89 15.49
CA LEU A 394 -1.21 17.73 16.52
C LEU A 394 -2.60 17.83 15.91
N ASP A 395 -2.82 18.80 15.02
CA ASP A 395 -4.10 19.01 14.32
C ASP A 395 -4.44 17.83 13.39
N LEU A 396 -3.43 17.17 12.80
CA LEU A 396 -3.60 15.92 12.06
C LEU A 396 -4.30 14.83 12.89
N CYS A 397 -4.08 14.81 14.20
CA CYS A 397 -4.61 13.79 15.10
C CYS A 397 -6.04 14.08 15.60
N GLU A 398 -6.59 15.25 15.28
CA GLU A 398 -7.94 15.65 15.70
C GLU A 398 -9.01 15.07 14.77
N VAL A 399 -9.32 13.79 14.98
CA VAL A 399 -10.35 13.06 14.25
C VAL A 399 -11.22 12.20 15.17
N GLN A 400 -12.50 12.05 14.80
CA GLN A 400 -13.46 11.25 15.56
C GLN A 400 -13.17 9.75 15.43
N ASP A 401 -13.56 9.00 16.45
CA ASP A 401 -13.50 7.53 16.41
C ASP A 401 -14.68 6.96 15.60
N PHE A 402 -14.48 5.77 15.05
CA PHE A 402 -15.43 5.13 14.13
C PHE A 402 -16.16 3.92 14.74
N TYR A 403 -15.89 3.55 15.99
CA TYR A 403 -16.37 2.29 16.58
C TYR A 403 -17.89 2.16 16.54
N GLU A 404 -18.63 3.21 16.91
CA GLU A 404 -20.11 3.21 16.85
C GLU A 404 -20.63 3.00 15.42
N THR A 405 -19.99 3.64 14.44
CA THR A 405 -20.34 3.48 13.02
C THR A 405 -20.00 2.09 12.51
N LEU A 406 -18.86 1.53 12.92
CA LEU A 406 -18.44 0.19 12.53
C LEU A 406 -19.36 -0.89 13.11
N GLU A 407 -19.79 -0.75 14.37
CA GLU A 407 -20.78 -1.66 14.97
C GLU A 407 -22.06 -1.68 14.15
N MET A 408 -22.61 -0.51 13.83
CA MET A 408 -23.80 -0.39 12.99
C MET A 408 -23.60 -0.98 11.57
N ASP A 409 -22.46 -0.68 10.93
CA ASP A 409 -22.12 -1.21 9.61
C ASP A 409 -21.99 -2.74 9.62
N ASN A 410 -21.47 -3.33 10.70
CA ASN A 410 -21.39 -4.78 10.87
C ASN A 410 -22.77 -5.41 11.00
N TYR A 411 -23.69 -4.83 11.79
CA TYR A 411 -25.07 -5.32 11.88
C TYR A 411 -25.77 -5.30 10.52
N VAL A 412 -25.61 -4.21 9.76
CA VAL A 412 -26.18 -4.10 8.42
C VAL A 412 -25.55 -5.13 7.47
N ALA A 413 -24.24 -5.36 7.54
CA ALA A 413 -23.59 -6.35 6.70
C ALA A 413 -24.09 -7.79 6.98
N LEU A 414 -24.30 -8.16 8.24
CA LEU A 414 -24.83 -9.47 8.63
C LEU A 414 -26.27 -9.71 8.15
N SER A 415 -27.05 -8.64 7.97
CA SER A 415 -28.40 -8.72 7.39
C SER A 415 -28.40 -8.92 5.87
N LYS A 416 -27.30 -8.57 5.17
CA LYS A 416 -27.18 -8.74 3.71
C LYS A 416 -26.82 -10.20 3.41
N ARG A 417 -27.73 -10.91 2.72
CA ARG A 417 -27.57 -12.34 2.40
C ARG A 417 -26.57 -12.64 1.27
N ASP A 418 -26.07 -11.61 0.58
CA ASP A 418 -25.23 -11.72 -0.63
C ASP A 418 -23.87 -11.01 -0.45
N LEU A 419 -23.05 -11.44 0.50
CA LEU A 419 -21.65 -10.99 0.61
C LEU A 419 -20.77 -11.81 -0.33
N GLU A 420 -19.99 -11.15 -1.19
CA GLU A 420 -19.11 -11.82 -2.16
C GLU A 420 -17.74 -11.13 -2.21
N LEU A 421 -16.68 -11.92 -2.41
CA LEU A 421 -15.29 -11.45 -2.51
C LEU A 421 -14.64 -11.91 -3.81
N GLN A 422 -14.19 -10.95 -4.63
CA GLN A 422 -13.40 -11.24 -5.82
C GLN A 422 -11.92 -11.42 -5.47
N ILE A 423 -11.46 -12.66 -5.46
CA ILE A 423 -10.10 -13.06 -5.06
C ILE A 423 -9.49 -14.00 -6.09
N THR A 424 -8.17 -14.06 -6.21
CA THR A 424 -7.50 -15.04 -7.07
C THR A 424 -7.18 -16.32 -6.32
N LEU A 425 -7.09 -17.46 -7.03
CA LEU A 425 -6.72 -18.74 -6.40
C LEU A 425 -5.38 -18.65 -5.66
N ASN A 426 -4.38 -17.97 -6.23
CA ASN A 426 -3.08 -17.80 -5.58
C ASN A 426 -3.13 -16.92 -4.33
N GLU A 427 -4.04 -15.93 -4.26
CA GLU A 427 -4.24 -15.15 -3.04
C GLU A 427 -4.87 -16.00 -1.93
N VAL A 428 -5.84 -16.84 -2.28
CA VAL A 428 -6.44 -17.80 -1.34
C VAL A 428 -5.37 -18.77 -0.82
N TYR A 429 -4.63 -19.42 -1.71
CA TYR A 429 -3.62 -20.42 -1.33
C TYR A 429 -2.43 -19.82 -0.60
N ALA A 430 -1.99 -18.62 -0.98
CA ALA A 430 -0.95 -17.90 -0.26
C ALA A 430 -1.36 -17.57 1.18
N THR A 431 -2.57 -17.03 1.35
CA THR A 431 -3.11 -16.69 2.67
C THR A 431 -3.23 -17.94 3.51
N HIS A 432 -3.75 -19.03 2.94
CA HIS A 432 -3.85 -20.31 3.63
C HIS A 432 -2.48 -20.87 4.02
N SER A 433 -1.49 -20.86 3.12
CA SER A 433 -0.13 -21.32 3.42
C SER A 433 0.53 -20.53 4.56
N LEU A 434 0.33 -19.21 4.61
CA LEU A 434 0.82 -18.37 5.71
C LEU A 434 0.10 -18.69 7.04
N LEU A 435 -1.21 -18.90 7.00
CA LEU A 435 -1.99 -19.30 8.18
C LEU A 435 -1.58 -20.67 8.71
N GLU A 436 -1.33 -21.65 7.83
CA GLU A 436 -0.85 -22.98 8.19
C GLU A 436 0.56 -22.92 8.79
N LYS A 437 1.48 -22.20 8.12
CA LYS A 437 2.87 -22.03 8.59
C LYS A 437 2.96 -21.45 10.00
N HIS A 438 2.08 -20.50 10.32
CA HIS A 438 2.05 -19.83 11.62
C HIS A 438 0.91 -20.32 12.53
N GLY A 439 0.26 -21.44 12.18
CA GLY A 439 -0.94 -21.94 12.85
C GLY A 439 -0.75 -22.19 14.34
N ALA A 440 0.41 -22.71 14.75
CA ALA A 440 0.73 -22.99 16.14
C ALA A 440 0.67 -21.75 17.06
N GLU A 441 1.00 -20.57 16.52
CA GLU A 441 0.96 -19.32 17.28
C GLU A 441 -0.40 -18.60 17.12
N LEU A 442 -1.02 -18.73 15.94
CA LEU A 442 -2.31 -18.09 15.61
C LEU A 442 -3.51 -18.76 16.27
N ALA A 443 -3.46 -20.08 16.45
CA ALA A 443 -4.55 -20.94 16.90
C ALA A 443 -4.17 -21.68 18.19
N LYS A 444 -3.61 -20.97 19.18
CA LYS A 444 -3.27 -21.54 20.50
C LYS A 444 -4.48 -22.12 21.24
N ASP A 445 -5.65 -21.55 20.99
CA ASP A 445 -6.92 -22.05 21.50
C ASP A 445 -7.49 -23.07 20.51
N GLU A 446 -7.52 -24.33 20.91
CA GLU A 446 -8.03 -25.44 20.11
C GLU A 446 -9.50 -25.23 19.70
N ASN A 447 -10.27 -24.48 20.49
CA ASN A 447 -11.68 -24.17 20.24
C ASN A 447 -11.90 -22.91 19.39
N SER A 448 -10.82 -22.23 18.95
CA SER A 448 -10.97 -21.04 18.12
C SER A 448 -11.62 -21.38 16.77
N HIS A 449 -12.48 -20.48 16.28
CA HIS A 449 -13.12 -20.61 14.96
C HIS A 449 -12.07 -20.81 13.85
N LEU A 450 -10.94 -20.10 13.93
CA LEU A 450 -9.85 -20.23 12.97
C LEU A 450 -9.29 -21.66 12.93
N ASN A 451 -9.05 -22.28 14.08
CA ASN A 451 -8.53 -23.65 14.14
C ASN A 451 -9.50 -24.66 13.53
N GLN A 452 -10.80 -24.52 13.83
CA GLN A 452 -11.84 -25.37 13.27
C GLN A 452 -11.86 -25.29 11.75
N LEU A 453 -11.82 -24.08 11.16
CA LEU A 453 -11.78 -23.92 9.70
C LEU A 453 -10.51 -24.49 9.07
N LEU A 454 -9.34 -24.21 9.65
CA LEU A 454 -8.08 -24.72 9.12
C LEU A 454 -8.06 -26.26 9.13
N SER A 455 -8.59 -26.88 10.19
CA SER A 455 -8.69 -28.35 10.29
C SER A 455 -9.62 -28.96 9.23
N GLU A 456 -10.73 -28.29 8.90
CA GLU A 456 -11.70 -28.75 7.89
C GLU A 456 -11.23 -28.54 6.45
N ILE A 457 -10.41 -27.52 6.20
CA ILE A 457 -9.84 -27.19 4.89
C ILE A 457 -8.69 -28.16 4.55
N GLY A 458 -7.89 -28.54 5.55
CA GLY A 458 -6.72 -29.40 5.38
C GLY A 458 -5.47 -28.64 4.93
N ALA A 459 -4.50 -29.33 4.32
CA ALA A 459 -3.22 -28.73 3.93
C ALA A 459 -3.36 -27.68 2.81
N ALA A 460 -2.54 -26.63 2.85
CA ALA A 460 -2.54 -25.59 1.85
C ALA A 460 -2.04 -26.11 0.48
N PRO A 461 -2.79 -25.87 -0.61
CA PRO A 461 -2.31 -26.19 -1.96
C PRO A 461 -1.09 -25.33 -2.34
N ALA A 462 -0.22 -25.88 -3.19
CA ALA A 462 0.84 -25.10 -3.82
C ALA A 462 0.24 -24.01 -4.72
N GLN A 463 0.96 -22.89 -4.84
CA GLN A 463 0.54 -21.83 -5.75
C GLN A 463 0.56 -22.32 -7.19
N LEU A 464 -0.43 -21.87 -7.95
CA LEU A 464 -0.60 -22.24 -9.35
C LEU A 464 0.27 -21.36 -10.26
N PRO A 465 0.72 -21.89 -11.40
CA PRO A 465 1.33 -21.08 -12.46
C PRO A 465 0.41 -19.90 -12.85
N ARG A 466 0.99 -18.78 -13.30
CA ARG A 466 0.22 -17.55 -13.62
C ARG A 466 -0.94 -17.81 -14.59
N LYS A 467 -0.76 -18.69 -15.59
CA LYS A 467 -1.80 -19.08 -16.57
C LYS A 467 -3.02 -19.77 -15.95
N GLU A 468 -2.83 -20.43 -14.81
CA GLU A 468 -3.89 -21.15 -14.09
C GLU A 468 -4.45 -20.35 -12.92
N ASN A 469 -3.85 -19.20 -12.59
CA ASN A 469 -4.29 -18.31 -11.53
C ASN A 469 -5.51 -17.50 -11.97
N ARG A 470 -6.70 -18.03 -11.73
CA ARG A 470 -7.98 -17.40 -12.10
C ARG A 470 -8.54 -16.50 -11.00
N ILE A 471 -9.28 -15.47 -11.39
CA ILE A 471 -10.15 -14.70 -10.47
C ILE A 471 -11.42 -15.50 -10.23
N ILE A 472 -11.77 -15.69 -8.97
CA ILE A 472 -12.98 -16.34 -8.51
C ILE A 472 -13.84 -15.32 -7.73
N ASN A 473 -15.16 -15.50 -7.80
CA ASN A 473 -16.08 -14.80 -6.91
C ASN A 473 -16.46 -15.74 -5.75
N LEU A 474 -16.06 -15.38 -4.55
CA LEU A 474 -16.17 -16.23 -3.37
C LEU A 474 -17.35 -15.75 -2.50
N PRO A 475 -18.44 -16.51 -2.37
CA PRO A 475 -19.53 -16.16 -1.47
C PRO A 475 -19.02 -16.25 -0.03
N LEU A 476 -19.21 -15.16 0.72
CA LEU A 476 -18.80 -15.04 2.10
C LEU A 476 -20.00 -15.29 3.01
N TYR A 477 -19.86 -16.23 3.93
CA TYR A 477 -20.89 -16.51 4.93
C TYR A 477 -20.23 -17.08 6.18
N SER A 478 -20.89 -16.88 7.33
CA SER A 478 -20.46 -17.46 8.59
C SER A 478 -21.14 -18.80 8.83
N LYS A 479 -20.41 -19.78 9.40
CA LYS A 479 -21.01 -21.01 9.94
C LYS A 479 -21.65 -20.82 11.32
N TRP A 480 -21.22 -19.80 12.07
CA TRP A 480 -21.59 -19.63 13.48
C TRP A 480 -22.52 -18.45 13.73
N GLU A 481 -22.60 -17.50 12.81
CA GLU A 481 -23.54 -16.39 12.93
C GLU A 481 -24.87 -16.82 12.34
N THR A 482 -25.88 -16.95 13.21
CA THR A 482 -27.27 -16.98 12.77
C THR A 482 -27.61 -15.64 12.11
N PRO A 483 -28.19 -15.64 10.90
CA PRO A 483 -28.84 -14.45 10.37
C PRO A 483 -29.82 -13.93 11.43
N LEU A 484 -29.68 -12.66 11.85
CA LEU A 484 -30.72 -12.06 12.67
C LEU A 484 -31.96 -11.91 11.79
N ASP A 485 -32.94 -12.79 11.97
CA ASP A 485 -34.24 -12.67 11.32
C ASP A 485 -35.05 -11.47 11.88
N ASP A 486 -34.65 -10.90 13.03
CA ASP A 486 -35.36 -9.77 13.65
C ASP A 486 -34.43 -8.74 14.32
N LEU A 487 -33.86 -7.84 13.51
CA LEU A 487 -33.04 -6.71 13.97
C LEU A 487 -33.85 -5.71 14.84
N THR A 488 -35.19 -5.71 14.75
CA THR A 488 -36.03 -4.75 15.48
C THR A 488 -36.07 -5.04 16.98
N ALA A 489 -36.07 -6.32 17.35
CA ALA A 489 -35.97 -6.79 18.73
C ALA A 489 -34.58 -6.50 19.36
N ALA A 490 -33.52 -6.47 18.57
CA ALA A 490 -32.16 -6.18 19.04
C ALA A 490 -31.89 -4.69 19.31
N LEU A 491 -32.68 -3.80 18.71
CA LEU A 491 -32.51 -2.34 18.77
C LEU A 491 -33.56 -1.64 19.68
N ASP A 492 -34.35 -2.42 20.44
CA ASP A 492 -35.46 -1.93 21.28
C ASP A 492 -36.43 -0.98 20.52
N ILE A 493 -36.69 -1.27 19.24
CA ILE A 493 -37.56 -0.44 18.40
C ILE A 493 -39.01 -0.80 18.70
N THR A 494 -39.84 0.18 19.09
CA THR A 494 -41.26 -0.08 19.36
C THR A 494 -42.08 -0.19 18.07
N GLN A 495 -43.24 -0.84 18.14
CA GLN A 495 -44.12 -1.00 16.99
C GLN A 495 -44.61 0.34 16.43
N GLU A 496 -44.80 1.35 17.29
CA GLU A 496 -45.10 2.73 16.92
C GLU A 496 -43.98 3.35 16.08
N GLU A 497 -42.73 3.13 16.48
CA GLU A 497 -41.55 3.62 15.76
C GLU A 497 -41.39 2.92 14.41
N VAL A 498 -41.69 1.63 14.33
CA VAL A 498 -41.70 0.88 13.05
C VAL A 498 -42.71 1.48 12.08
N TYR A 499 -43.97 1.68 12.49
CA TYR A 499 -44.98 2.28 11.62
C TYR A 499 -44.63 3.72 11.23
N PHE A 500 -44.04 4.49 12.14
CA PHE A 500 -43.61 5.86 11.85
C PHE A 500 -42.50 5.88 10.79
N MET A 501 -41.53 4.98 10.89
CA MET A 501 -40.45 4.83 9.91
C MET A 501 -40.93 4.29 8.57
N GLU A 502 -41.86 3.33 8.58
CA GLU A 502 -42.50 2.82 7.36
C GLU A 502 -43.28 3.94 6.65
N ALA A 503 -44.02 4.76 7.39
CA ALA A 503 -44.75 5.91 6.84
C ALA A 503 -43.77 6.94 6.24
N LYS A 504 -42.77 7.37 7.02
CA LYS A 504 -41.75 8.33 6.57
C LYS A 504 -41.05 7.84 5.30
N SER A 505 -40.56 6.61 5.29
CA SER A 505 -39.89 6.02 4.13
C SER A 505 -40.81 5.94 2.91
N THR A 506 -42.05 5.46 3.07
CA THR A 506 -43.03 5.36 1.98
C THR A 506 -43.36 6.72 1.36
N PHE A 507 -43.56 7.76 2.18
CA PHE A 507 -43.78 9.11 1.68
C PHE A 507 -42.56 9.70 0.97
N VAL A 508 -41.35 9.50 1.52
CA VAL A 508 -40.11 9.92 0.87
C VAL A 508 -39.93 9.21 -0.48
N MET A 509 -40.25 7.91 -0.55
CA MET A 509 -40.23 7.12 -1.78
C MET A 509 -41.18 7.71 -2.84
N ILE A 510 -42.45 7.95 -2.48
CA ILE A 510 -43.44 8.57 -3.37
C ILE A 510 -42.96 9.94 -3.86
N MET A 511 -42.47 10.78 -2.95
CA MET A 511 -42.02 12.13 -3.27
C MET A 511 -40.82 12.15 -4.22
N ARG A 512 -39.94 11.14 -4.16
CA ARG A 512 -38.80 10.99 -5.08
C ARG A 512 -39.18 10.45 -6.44
N SER A 513 -40.26 9.67 -6.53
CA SER A 513 -40.78 9.16 -7.80
C SER A 513 -41.66 10.17 -8.54
N LEU A 514 -42.26 11.14 -7.83
CA LEU A 514 -43.09 12.18 -8.45
C LEU A 514 -42.24 13.28 -9.11
N PRO A 515 -42.64 13.79 -10.29
CA PRO A 515 -41.98 14.93 -10.90
C PRO A 515 -42.01 16.16 -9.99
N SER A 516 -40.89 16.87 -9.89
CA SER A 516 -40.75 18.11 -9.11
C SER A 516 -41.64 19.26 -9.59
N THR A 517 -42.27 19.13 -10.77
CA THR A 517 -43.25 20.07 -11.33
C THR A 517 -44.70 19.81 -10.89
N SER A 518 -44.98 18.72 -10.18
CA SER A 518 -46.33 18.37 -9.74
C SER A 518 -46.87 19.37 -8.71
N ALA A 519 -48.16 19.72 -8.79
CA ALA A 519 -48.79 20.61 -7.81
C ALA A 519 -48.77 20.03 -6.38
N VAL A 520 -48.65 18.70 -6.26
CA VAL A 520 -48.70 17.93 -5.02
C VAL A 520 -47.36 17.93 -4.27
N THR A 521 -46.27 18.30 -4.93
CA THR A 521 -44.92 18.41 -4.33
C THR A 521 -44.61 19.82 -3.80
N ARG A 522 -45.55 20.77 -3.93
CA ARG A 522 -45.40 22.13 -3.42
C ARG A 522 -45.53 22.17 -1.90
N ARG A 523 -44.68 22.98 -1.25
CA ARG A 523 -44.70 23.20 0.20
C ARG A 523 -45.79 24.22 0.60
N PRO A 524 -46.46 24.04 1.76
CA PRO A 524 -46.29 22.94 2.72
C PRO A 524 -46.87 21.62 2.19
N LEU A 525 -46.19 20.50 2.46
CA LEU A 525 -46.61 19.20 1.96
C LEU A 525 -47.97 18.77 2.57
N ARG A 526 -48.83 18.20 1.72
CA ARG A 526 -50.15 17.67 2.09
C ARG A 526 -50.13 16.15 1.93
N LEU A 527 -49.78 15.43 3.00
CA LEU A 527 -49.52 13.99 2.95
C LEU A 527 -50.74 13.19 2.46
N ASP A 528 -51.95 13.62 2.82
CA ASP A 528 -53.22 13.10 2.31
C ASP A 528 -53.30 13.16 0.77
N ARG A 529 -52.97 14.31 0.19
CA ARG A 529 -53.00 14.51 -1.27
C ARG A 529 -51.84 13.80 -1.97
N VAL A 530 -50.68 13.72 -1.32
CA VAL A 530 -49.50 13.00 -1.84
C VAL A 530 -49.81 11.50 -1.98
N ALA A 531 -50.40 10.90 -0.95
CA ALA A 531 -50.77 9.50 -0.97
C ALA A 531 -51.89 9.20 -1.98
N ASP A 532 -52.90 10.06 -2.08
CA ASP A 532 -54.00 9.94 -3.05
C ASP A 532 -53.50 10.10 -4.50
N ALA A 533 -52.62 11.06 -4.76
CA ALA A 533 -52.00 11.24 -6.08
C ALA A 533 -51.16 10.01 -6.49
N ALA A 534 -50.41 9.42 -5.55
CA ALA A 534 -49.68 8.18 -5.80
C ALA A 534 -50.61 6.99 -6.03
N GLY A 535 -51.68 6.87 -5.25
CA GLY A 535 -52.71 5.82 -5.34
C GLY A 535 -53.53 5.86 -6.64
N THR A 536 -53.57 7.01 -7.32
CA THR A 536 -54.33 7.22 -8.56
C THR A 536 -53.46 7.34 -9.81
N THR A 537 -52.14 7.17 -9.69
CA THR A 537 -51.19 7.26 -10.80
C THR A 537 -51.44 6.14 -11.82
N LYS A 538 -51.79 6.50 -13.06
CA LYS A 538 -52.01 5.54 -14.15
C LYS A 538 -50.67 5.10 -14.73
N ASN A 539 -50.51 3.80 -14.95
CA ASN A 539 -49.32 3.09 -15.48
C ASN A 539 -48.19 2.72 -14.50
N ASP A 540 -48.34 2.89 -13.18
CA ASP A 540 -47.36 2.40 -12.20
C ASP A 540 -48.04 1.66 -11.04
N SER A 541 -48.09 0.33 -11.14
CA SER A 541 -48.72 -0.55 -10.13
C SER A 541 -47.97 -0.56 -8.79
N VAL A 542 -46.68 -0.20 -8.79
CA VAL A 542 -45.86 -0.11 -7.57
C VAL A 542 -46.18 1.19 -6.85
N MET A 543 -46.30 2.30 -7.58
CA MET A 543 -46.67 3.60 -7.02
C MET A 543 -48.09 3.59 -6.42
N VAL A 544 -49.04 2.91 -7.08
CA VAL A 544 -50.41 2.75 -6.57
C VAL A 544 -50.42 1.98 -5.25
N ARG A 545 -49.68 0.86 -5.16
CA ARG A 545 -49.54 0.09 -3.91
C ARG A 545 -48.95 0.95 -2.79
N LYS A 546 -47.92 1.76 -3.09
CA LYS A 546 -47.30 2.68 -2.12
C LYS A 546 -48.27 3.76 -1.67
N GLY A 547 -49.06 4.34 -2.57
CA GLY A 547 -50.08 5.34 -2.22
C GLY A 547 -51.16 4.81 -1.28
N ILE A 548 -51.67 3.60 -1.56
CA ILE A 548 -52.64 2.91 -0.69
C ILE A 548 -52.02 2.63 0.69
N ARG A 549 -50.81 2.05 0.71
CA ARG A 549 -50.09 1.75 1.96
C ARG A 549 -49.78 3.01 2.78
N ALA A 550 -49.42 4.12 2.12
CA ALA A 550 -49.17 5.39 2.79
C ALA A 550 -50.44 5.93 3.48
N MET A 551 -51.62 5.79 2.86
CA MET A 551 -52.88 6.15 3.53
C MET A 551 -53.22 5.23 4.71
N GLU A 552 -53.00 3.91 4.57
CA GLU A 552 -53.17 2.98 5.70
C GLU A 552 -52.29 3.35 6.89
N LEU A 553 -51.01 3.66 6.62
CA LEU A 553 -50.05 4.05 7.65
C LEU A 553 -50.42 5.37 8.33
N LEU A 554 -50.95 6.36 7.59
CA LEU A 554 -51.47 7.59 8.20
C LEU A 554 -52.63 7.30 9.16
N HIS A 555 -53.56 6.42 8.79
CA HIS A 555 -54.67 6.03 9.68
C HIS A 555 -54.16 5.27 10.92
N GLN A 556 -53.25 4.32 10.74
CA GLN A 556 -52.68 3.55 11.85
C GLN A 556 -51.91 4.44 12.85
N LEU A 557 -51.12 5.39 12.36
CA LEU A 557 -50.41 6.35 13.21
C LEU A 557 -51.37 7.32 13.92
N GLN A 558 -52.49 7.64 13.30
CA GLN A 558 -53.54 8.47 13.91
C GLN A 558 -54.28 7.70 15.01
N ASP A 559 -54.63 6.44 14.79
CA ASP A 559 -55.28 5.58 15.79
C ASP A 559 -54.38 5.35 17.02
N LEU A 560 -53.05 5.33 16.82
CA LEU A 560 -52.05 5.25 17.87
C LEU A 560 -51.76 6.61 18.55
N GLY A 561 -52.36 7.71 18.09
CA GLY A 561 -52.19 9.06 18.66
C GLY A 561 -50.81 9.69 18.41
N ILE A 562 -50.06 9.21 17.42
CA ILE A 562 -48.71 9.69 17.10
C ILE A 562 -48.74 10.91 16.16
N VAL A 563 -49.72 10.94 15.26
CA VAL A 563 -49.94 12.04 14.30
C VAL A 563 -51.39 12.48 14.35
N ASP A 564 -51.64 13.78 14.14
CA ASP A 564 -52.97 14.35 14.10
C ASP A 564 -53.36 14.73 12.66
N LYS A 565 -54.62 14.57 12.30
CA LYS A 565 -55.14 15.03 11.02
C LYS A 565 -55.47 16.52 11.07
N GLU A 566 -55.84 17.06 12.24
CA GLU A 566 -56.18 18.47 12.44
C GLU A 566 -54.99 19.40 12.22
N ASP A 567 -53.77 18.93 12.54
CA ASP A 567 -52.52 19.66 12.30
C ASP A 567 -51.92 19.40 10.89
N ASN A 568 -52.62 18.63 10.04
CA ASN A 568 -52.15 18.11 8.76
C ASN A 568 -50.91 17.22 8.86
N TYR A 569 -50.84 16.37 9.89
CA TYR A 569 -49.75 15.44 10.17
C TYR A 569 -48.40 16.16 10.34
N ALA A 570 -48.38 17.28 11.06
CA ALA A 570 -47.25 18.21 11.12
C ALA A 570 -45.93 17.52 11.50
N LEU A 571 -45.96 16.63 12.49
CA LEU A 571 -44.79 15.91 12.97
C LEU A 571 -44.15 15.03 11.88
N LEU A 572 -44.96 14.25 11.16
CA LEU A 572 -44.48 13.39 10.08
C LEU A 572 -44.07 14.22 8.84
N ARG A 573 -44.83 15.28 8.53
CA ARG A 573 -44.54 16.19 7.43
C ARG A 573 -43.18 16.86 7.58
N ASP A 574 -42.90 17.43 8.76
CA ASP A 574 -41.65 18.16 8.99
C ASP A 574 -40.43 17.22 8.93
N GLU A 575 -40.56 15.98 9.43
CA GLU A 575 -39.55 14.91 9.29
C GLU A 575 -39.31 14.51 7.83
N ILE A 576 -40.36 14.38 7.02
CA ILE A 576 -40.25 14.09 5.58
C ILE A 576 -39.57 15.26 4.85
N GLU A 577 -39.96 16.50 5.15
CA GLU A 577 -39.36 17.69 4.53
C GLU A 577 -37.87 17.82 4.86
N GLN A 578 -37.48 17.56 6.11
CA GLN A 578 -36.08 17.51 6.51
C GLN A 578 -35.32 16.41 5.75
N GLU A 579 -35.90 15.21 5.65
CA GLU A 579 -35.30 14.08 4.93
C GLU A 579 -35.07 14.41 3.45
N LEU A 580 -36.04 15.03 2.78
CA LEU A 580 -35.90 15.44 1.38
C LEU A 580 -34.80 16.48 1.17
N VAL A 581 -34.65 17.44 2.11
CA VAL A 581 -33.54 18.41 2.07
C VAL A 581 -32.21 17.69 2.27
N HIS A 582 -32.14 16.75 3.22
CA HIS A 582 -30.95 15.95 3.46
C HIS A 582 -30.56 15.13 2.23
N LEU A 583 -31.50 14.43 1.60
CA LEU A 583 -31.29 13.64 0.39
C LEU A 583 -30.87 14.50 -0.82
N GLY A 584 -31.40 15.73 -0.92
CA GLY A 584 -30.93 16.71 -1.90
C GLY A 584 -29.46 17.06 -1.70
N SER A 585 -29.07 17.38 -0.46
CA SER A 585 -27.66 17.65 -0.11
C SER A 585 -26.77 16.42 -0.32
N LEU A 586 -27.30 15.21 -0.10
CA LEU A 586 -26.61 13.95 -0.34
C LEU A 586 -26.38 13.72 -1.84
N LYS A 587 -27.36 14.02 -2.70
CA LYS A 587 -27.20 13.95 -4.16
C LYS A 587 -26.06 14.84 -4.64
N GLU A 588 -26.01 16.07 -4.17
CA GLU A 588 -24.92 17.00 -4.51
C GLU A 588 -23.56 16.47 -4.05
N LYS A 589 -23.47 15.93 -2.83
CA LYS A 589 -22.25 15.29 -2.31
C LYS A 589 -21.83 14.08 -3.15
N VAL A 590 -22.76 13.20 -3.51
CA VAL A 590 -22.50 12.01 -4.33
C VAL A 590 -21.99 12.41 -5.71
N LEU A 591 -22.58 13.43 -6.33
CA LEU A 591 -22.11 13.94 -7.62
C LEU A 591 -20.71 14.55 -7.52
N ALA A 592 -20.46 15.37 -6.51
CA ALA A 592 -19.14 15.94 -6.26
C ALA A 592 -18.07 14.87 -5.98
N GLU A 593 -18.41 13.83 -5.21
CA GLU A 593 -17.55 12.66 -4.97
C GLU A 593 -17.28 11.90 -6.26
N THR A 594 -18.31 11.68 -7.09
CA THR A 594 -18.17 10.98 -8.38
C THR A 594 -17.17 11.70 -9.28
N THR A 595 -17.28 13.02 -9.43
CA THR A 595 -16.33 13.81 -10.23
C THR A 595 -14.90 13.69 -9.71
N LYS A 596 -14.70 13.77 -8.39
CA LYS A 596 -13.36 13.57 -7.78
C LYS A 596 -12.82 12.16 -8.03
N LEU A 597 -13.66 11.13 -7.89
CA LEU A 597 -13.24 9.74 -8.11
C LEU A 597 -12.96 9.43 -9.58
N ASP A 598 -13.63 10.11 -10.52
CA ASP A 598 -13.31 9.98 -11.94
C ASP A 598 -11.89 10.48 -12.25
N GLU A 599 -11.45 11.59 -11.64
CA GLU A 599 -10.06 12.07 -11.76
C GLU A 599 -9.04 11.09 -11.17
N VAL A 600 -9.38 10.50 -10.02
CA VAL A 600 -8.57 9.44 -9.40
C VAL A 600 -8.50 8.22 -10.31
N PHE A 601 -9.64 7.79 -10.88
CA PHE A 601 -9.70 6.66 -11.79
C PHE A 601 -8.86 6.88 -13.06
N ARG A 602 -8.92 8.09 -13.64
CA ARG A 602 -8.06 8.47 -14.77
C ARG A 602 -6.59 8.35 -14.42
N THR A 603 -6.17 8.92 -13.28
CA THR A 603 -4.78 8.85 -12.80
C THR A 603 -4.31 7.40 -12.61
N ILE A 604 -5.16 6.54 -12.05
CA ILE A 604 -4.85 5.12 -11.86
C ILE A 604 -4.73 4.41 -13.22
N ARG A 605 -5.55 4.75 -14.22
CA ARG A 605 -5.42 4.21 -15.58
C ARG A 605 -4.15 4.69 -16.28
N ASP A 606 -3.77 5.94 -16.08
CA ASP A 606 -2.51 6.48 -16.61
C ASP A 606 -1.32 5.74 -15.98
N HIS A 607 -1.38 5.44 -14.69
CA HIS A 607 -0.37 4.61 -14.01
C HIS A 607 -0.30 3.19 -14.57
N ASN A 608 -1.46 2.58 -14.88
CA ASN A 608 -1.49 1.28 -15.53
C ASN A 608 -0.76 1.30 -16.87
N THR A 609 -1.09 2.30 -17.70
CA THR A 609 -0.49 2.50 -19.03
C THR A 609 1.01 2.68 -18.92
N TYR A 610 1.46 3.45 -17.93
CA TYR A 610 2.87 3.64 -17.63
C TYR A 610 3.58 2.33 -17.23
N LEU A 611 3.01 1.55 -16.30
CA LEU A 611 3.59 0.28 -15.86
C LEU A 611 3.68 -0.72 -17.02
N VAL A 612 2.64 -0.79 -17.85
CA VAL A 612 2.64 -1.62 -19.07
C VAL A 612 3.73 -1.16 -20.04
N GLY A 613 3.87 0.14 -20.29
CA GLY A 613 4.93 0.69 -21.14
C GLY A 613 6.35 0.43 -20.60
N GLN A 614 6.54 0.44 -19.28
CA GLN A 614 7.80 0.03 -18.64
C GLN A 614 8.10 -1.45 -18.90
N LEU A 615 7.10 -2.33 -18.71
CA LEU A 615 7.25 -3.76 -19.03
C LEU A 615 7.61 -3.99 -20.50
N GLU A 616 6.99 -3.28 -21.44
CA GLU A 616 7.33 -3.33 -22.86
C GLU A 616 8.76 -2.85 -23.13
N THR A 617 9.19 -1.80 -22.45
CA THR A 617 10.57 -1.29 -22.54
C THR A 617 11.57 -2.34 -22.06
N TYR A 618 11.30 -3.02 -20.95
CA TYR A 618 12.13 -4.13 -20.46
C TYR A 618 12.10 -5.33 -21.42
N LYS A 619 10.94 -5.69 -21.98
CA LYS A 619 10.82 -6.73 -23.02
C LYS A 619 11.70 -6.39 -24.22
N SER A 620 11.64 -5.17 -24.72
CA SER A 620 12.45 -4.68 -25.84
C SER A 620 13.94 -4.69 -25.50
N TYR A 621 14.31 -4.23 -24.30
CA TYR A 621 15.69 -4.27 -23.82
C TYR A 621 16.25 -5.70 -23.81
N LEU A 622 15.53 -6.64 -23.20
CA LEU A 622 15.92 -8.05 -23.16
C LEU A 622 15.97 -8.68 -24.56
N HIS A 623 15.04 -8.32 -25.45
CA HIS A 623 15.04 -8.77 -26.83
C HIS A 623 16.25 -8.26 -27.63
N ASN A 624 16.59 -6.98 -27.51
CA ASN A 624 17.77 -6.39 -28.14
C ASN A 624 19.07 -7.01 -27.61
N VAL A 625 19.12 -7.32 -26.31
CA VAL A 625 20.22 -8.02 -25.67
C VAL A 625 20.31 -9.50 -26.14
N ARG A 626 19.17 -10.17 -26.43
CA ARG A 626 19.14 -11.48 -27.11
C ARG A 626 19.69 -11.38 -28.54
N GLY A 627 19.23 -10.39 -29.33
CA GLY A 627 19.65 -10.20 -30.72
C GLY A 627 21.15 -9.91 -30.91
N GLN A 628 21.78 -9.17 -29.99
CA GLN A 628 23.23 -8.95 -30.01
C GLN A 628 24.04 -10.20 -29.66
N SER A 629 23.44 -11.20 -29.00
CA SER A 629 24.09 -12.47 -28.63
C SER A 629 24.03 -13.51 -29.75
N GLU A 630 22.97 -13.49 -30.58
CA GLU A 630 22.75 -14.48 -31.64
C GLU A 630 23.60 -14.24 -32.90
N GLY A 631 24.24 -13.09 -33.02
CA GLY A 631 25.13 -12.77 -34.15
C GLY A 631 26.44 -13.57 -34.22
N THR A 632 26.80 -14.38 -33.20
CA THR A 632 28.13 -15.03 -33.16
C THR A 632 28.19 -16.49 -32.69
N THR A 633 27.10 -17.22 -32.48
CA THR A 633 27.22 -18.64 -32.09
C THR A 633 26.41 -19.60 -32.96
N LYS A 634 27.15 -20.39 -33.75
CA LYS A 634 26.69 -21.58 -34.46
C LYS A 634 26.01 -22.56 -33.50
N ARG A 635 24.93 -23.17 -34.00
CA ARG A 635 24.17 -24.28 -33.43
C ARG A 635 25.03 -25.35 -32.74
N GLY A 636 24.62 -25.72 -31.53
CA GLY A 636 24.86 -27.02 -30.90
C GLY A 636 26.21 -27.20 -30.19
N GLN A 637 26.30 -26.89 -28.91
CA GLN A 637 27.29 -27.49 -28.02
C GLN A 637 26.66 -27.88 -26.68
N SER A 638 26.77 -29.17 -26.35
CA SER A 638 26.42 -29.76 -25.06
C SER A 638 27.07 -28.99 -23.90
N SER A 639 26.29 -28.77 -22.83
CA SER A 639 26.75 -28.30 -21.51
C SER A 639 28.10 -28.93 -21.14
N LYS A 640 29.18 -28.14 -21.19
CA LYS A 640 30.54 -28.59 -20.87
C LYS A 640 30.83 -28.19 -19.43
N VAL A 641 30.79 -29.15 -18.52
CA VAL A 641 31.15 -28.98 -17.10
C VAL A 641 32.55 -28.37 -17.00
N LEU A 642 32.70 -27.26 -16.28
CA LEU A 642 33.98 -26.59 -16.06
C LEU A 642 34.59 -27.06 -14.72
N GLY A 643 35.88 -27.41 -14.72
CA GLY A 643 36.58 -27.97 -13.57
C GLY A 643 36.76 -29.50 -13.65
N PRO A 644 37.18 -30.17 -12.57
CA PRO A 644 37.43 -29.66 -11.22
C PRO A 644 38.74 -28.88 -11.10
N TYR A 645 38.69 -27.71 -10.46
CA TYR A 645 39.89 -26.99 -10.01
C TYR A 645 40.18 -27.34 -8.56
N LYS A 646 41.40 -27.84 -8.33
CA LYS A 646 41.86 -28.31 -7.03
C LYS A 646 42.61 -27.21 -6.28
N PHE A 647 42.21 -26.94 -5.05
CA PHE A 647 42.84 -25.99 -4.14
C PHE A 647 43.21 -26.68 -2.83
N THR A 648 44.41 -26.42 -2.32
CA THR A 648 44.79 -26.95 -0.99
C THR A 648 44.17 -26.10 0.12
N HIS A 649 43.95 -26.69 1.30
CA HIS A 649 43.41 -25.95 2.46
C HIS A 649 44.28 -24.71 2.78
N GLN A 650 45.60 -24.87 2.79
CA GLN A 650 46.56 -23.79 3.04
C GLN A 650 46.52 -22.67 1.97
N GLU A 651 46.22 -23.01 0.72
CA GLU A 651 46.12 -22.02 -0.36
C GLU A 651 44.87 -21.14 -0.22
N LEU A 652 43.73 -21.73 0.16
CA LEU A 652 42.48 -20.99 0.38
C LEU A 652 42.54 -20.14 1.66
N GLU A 653 43.21 -20.64 2.72
CA GLU A 653 43.47 -19.87 3.94
C GLU A 653 44.36 -18.66 3.66
N LYS A 654 45.45 -18.83 2.88
CA LYS A 654 46.35 -17.73 2.48
C LYS A 654 45.66 -16.68 1.59
N GLN A 655 44.68 -17.08 0.78
CA GLN A 655 43.89 -16.17 -0.05
C GLN A 655 42.76 -15.47 0.72
N GLY A 656 42.57 -15.81 2.00
CA GLY A 656 41.47 -15.30 2.84
C GLY A 656 40.10 -15.82 2.42
N VAL A 657 40.06 -16.89 1.62
CA VAL A 657 38.81 -17.55 1.20
C VAL A 657 38.26 -18.39 2.35
N ILE A 658 39.13 -19.05 3.12
CA ILE A 658 38.78 -19.67 4.41
C ILE A 658 38.98 -18.64 5.51
N GLN A 659 37.90 -18.30 6.21
CA GLN A 659 37.88 -17.30 7.30
C GLN A 659 38.06 -17.95 8.66
N LYS A 660 37.46 -19.12 8.89
CA LYS A 660 37.69 -19.96 10.08
C LYS A 660 37.71 -21.44 9.69
N SER A 661 38.53 -22.23 10.38
CA SER A 661 38.59 -23.68 10.17
C SER A 661 38.74 -24.42 11.49
N ASN A 662 37.78 -25.30 11.77
CA ASN A 662 37.77 -26.17 12.94
C ASN A 662 38.53 -27.49 12.69
N VAL A 663 39.28 -27.58 11.59
CA VAL A 663 40.10 -28.75 11.25
C VAL A 663 41.42 -28.71 12.04
N PRO A 664 41.82 -29.81 12.72
CA PRO A 664 43.11 -29.92 13.41
C PRO A 664 44.32 -29.68 12.49
N GLU A 665 45.31 -28.90 12.93
CA GLU A 665 46.47 -28.47 12.11
C GLU A 665 47.25 -29.63 11.47
N ASN A 666 47.42 -30.73 12.21
CA ASN A 666 48.07 -31.95 11.74
C ASN A 666 47.32 -32.66 10.58
N ARG A 667 46.05 -32.32 10.33
CA ARG A 667 45.22 -32.89 9.26
C ARG A 667 45.04 -31.95 8.07
N ARG A 668 45.27 -30.64 8.22
CA ARG A 668 45.09 -29.62 7.16
C ARG A 668 45.96 -29.88 5.93
N ALA A 669 47.19 -30.38 6.12
CA ALA A 669 48.13 -30.71 5.03
C ALA A 669 47.62 -31.82 4.08
N ASN A 670 46.63 -32.61 4.53
CA ASN A 670 46.05 -33.70 3.76
C ASN A 670 44.67 -33.37 3.16
N ILE A 671 44.16 -32.15 3.35
CA ILE A 671 42.85 -31.70 2.83
C ILE A 671 43.02 -30.85 1.57
N TYR A 672 42.15 -31.08 0.58
CA TYR A 672 42.02 -30.22 -0.58
C TYR A 672 40.54 -30.08 -0.98
N PHE A 673 40.22 -28.99 -1.66
CA PHE A 673 38.89 -28.67 -2.16
C PHE A 673 38.90 -28.76 -3.68
N ASN A 674 37.90 -29.42 -4.25
CA ASN A 674 37.64 -29.45 -5.68
C ASN A 674 36.41 -28.59 -5.96
N ILE A 675 36.59 -27.56 -6.78
CA ILE A 675 35.50 -26.70 -7.23
C ILE A 675 35.16 -27.03 -8.67
N THR A 676 33.91 -27.41 -8.92
CA THR A 676 33.34 -27.67 -10.26
C THR A 676 32.19 -26.74 -10.54
N SER A 677 31.93 -26.45 -11.81
CA SER A 677 30.73 -25.75 -12.26
C SER A 677 29.97 -26.68 -13.22
N PRO A 678 28.94 -27.39 -12.71
CA PRO A 678 28.13 -28.31 -13.51
C PRO A 678 27.33 -27.59 -14.59
N SER A 679 26.75 -26.44 -14.25
CA SER A 679 26.11 -25.50 -15.18
C SER A 679 26.60 -24.06 -14.94
N PRO A 680 26.55 -23.16 -15.94
CA PRO A 680 26.94 -21.77 -15.73
C PRO A 680 26.10 -21.10 -14.64
N GLY A 681 26.75 -20.63 -13.56
CA GLY A 681 26.06 -20.01 -12.41
C GLY A 681 25.84 -20.95 -11.23
N THR A 682 26.08 -22.25 -11.37
CA THR A 682 26.13 -23.21 -10.26
C THR A 682 27.57 -23.69 -10.03
N PHE A 683 27.92 -23.82 -8.77
CA PHE A 683 29.24 -24.27 -8.33
C PHE A 683 29.09 -25.32 -7.25
N VAL A 684 29.92 -26.35 -7.31
CA VAL A 684 29.99 -27.38 -6.27
C VAL A 684 31.38 -27.33 -5.68
N ILE A 685 31.45 -27.06 -4.37
CA ILE A 685 32.70 -27.13 -3.60
C ILE A 685 32.70 -28.46 -2.86
N SER A 686 33.58 -29.37 -3.27
CA SER A 686 33.74 -30.68 -2.63
C SER A 686 35.04 -30.73 -1.82
N LEU A 687 34.96 -31.14 -0.55
CA LEU A 687 36.10 -31.34 0.35
C LEU A 687 36.61 -32.77 0.22
N HIS A 688 37.92 -32.95 0.02
CA HIS A 688 38.57 -34.25 -0.13
C HIS A 688 39.76 -34.41 0.83
N TYR A 689 40.02 -35.65 1.23
CA TYR A 689 41.19 -36.03 2.03
C TYR A 689 42.12 -36.95 1.23
N LYS A 690 43.43 -36.66 1.24
CA LYS A 690 44.45 -37.48 0.54
C LYS A 690 44.31 -38.96 0.93
N GLY A 691 44.06 -39.81 -0.06
CA GLY A 691 43.90 -41.26 0.11
C GLY A 691 42.45 -41.77 0.04
N ARG A 692 41.45 -40.90 -0.11
CA ARG A 692 40.06 -41.30 -0.42
C ARG A 692 39.61 -40.69 -1.75
N ASN A 693 38.94 -41.49 -2.58
CA ASN A 693 38.50 -41.07 -3.91
C ASN A 693 37.12 -40.37 -3.93
N ARG A 694 36.37 -40.39 -2.82
CA ARG A 694 35.05 -39.75 -2.71
C ARG A 694 35.14 -38.47 -1.85
N GLY A 695 34.44 -37.42 -2.27
CA GLY A 695 34.29 -36.20 -1.48
C GLY A 695 33.67 -36.51 -0.11
N LEU A 696 34.24 -35.93 0.95
CA LEU A 696 33.75 -36.07 2.31
C LEU A 696 32.52 -35.22 2.57
N LEU A 697 32.51 -34.01 1.99
CA LEU A 697 31.43 -33.04 2.07
C LEU A 697 31.33 -32.32 0.73
N GLU A 698 30.12 -31.99 0.31
CA GLU A 698 29.84 -31.24 -0.90
C GLU A 698 28.92 -30.07 -0.54
N LEU A 699 29.23 -28.90 -1.07
CA LEU A 699 28.43 -27.69 -0.92
C LEU A 699 28.02 -27.22 -2.30
N ASP A 700 26.72 -27.27 -2.56
CA ASP A 700 26.13 -26.71 -3.76
C ASP A 700 25.88 -25.21 -3.54
N LEU A 701 26.43 -24.40 -4.43
CA LEU A 701 26.37 -22.95 -4.38
C LEU A 701 25.79 -22.43 -5.68
N LYS A 702 24.75 -21.61 -5.56
CA LYS A 702 24.28 -20.78 -6.66
C LYS A 702 24.96 -19.42 -6.57
N LEU A 703 25.30 -18.86 -7.74
CA LEU A 703 25.86 -17.53 -7.82
C LEU A 703 24.90 -16.47 -7.25
N ASP A 704 23.60 -16.68 -7.44
CA ASP A 704 22.52 -15.84 -6.90
C ASP A 704 22.58 -15.74 -5.37
N ASP A 705 22.63 -16.87 -4.66
CA ASP A 705 22.68 -16.92 -3.18
C ASP A 705 23.91 -16.17 -2.65
N LEU A 706 25.07 -16.33 -3.30
CA LEU A 706 26.31 -15.64 -2.89
C LEU A 706 26.24 -14.12 -3.11
N LEU A 707 25.59 -13.67 -4.17
CA LEU A 707 25.42 -12.24 -4.48
C LEU A 707 24.37 -11.60 -3.57
N GLU A 708 23.32 -12.32 -3.23
CA GLU A 708 22.30 -11.89 -2.25
C GLU A 708 22.92 -11.76 -0.86
N MET A 709 23.68 -12.77 -0.40
CA MET A 709 24.44 -12.70 0.84
C MET A 709 25.41 -11.50 0.86
N GLN A 710 26.08 -11.20 -0.25
CA GLN A 710 26.94 -10.01 -0.36
C GLN A 710 26.14 -8.69 -0.23
N LYS A 711 24.95 -8.62 -0.82
CA LYS A 711 24.07 -7.44 -0.76
C LYS A 711 23.49 -7.23 0.65
N GLU A 712 23.19 -8.32 1.35
CA GLU A 712 22.67 -8.32 2.73
C GLU A 712 23.77 -8.15 3.79
N GLN A 713 25.04 -7.95 3.38
CA GLN A 713 26.22 -7.86 4.25
C GLN A 713 26.48 -9.13 5.08
N GLN A 714 26.00 -10.28 4.60
CA GLN A 714 26.33 -11.58 5.17
C GLN A 714 27.68 -12.07 4.59
N GLU A 715 28.74 -11.97 5.38
CA GLU A 715 30.11 -12.23 4.91
C GLU A 715 30.55 -13.70 5.01
N ASP A 716 29.83 -14.53 5.77
CA ASP A 716 30.22 -15.88 6.13
C ASP A 716 29.35 -16.95 5.44
N LEU A 717 30.00 -17.98 4.87
CA LEU A 717 29.40 -19.16 4.25
C LEU A 717 29.93 -20.43 4.93
N ASP A 718 29.05 -21.20 5.56
CA ASP A 718 29.46 -22.35 6.37
C ASP A 718 29.46 -23.67 5.58
N LEU A 719 30.57 -24.40 5.66
CA LEU A 719 30.73 -25.79 5.24
C LEU A 719 31.22 -26.64 6.41
N GLU A 720 30.31 -26.92 7.36
CA GLU A 720 30.51 -27.68 8.61
C GLU A 720 31.79 -27.34 9.39
N TYR A 721 32.94 -27.87 8.95
CA TYR A 721 34.26 -27.72 9.58
C TYR A 721 35.05 -26.50 9.08
N VAL A 722 34.56 -25.80 8.05
CA VAL A 722 35.23 -24.67 7.41
C VAL A 722 34.21 -23.58 7.09
N GLN A 723 34.52 -22.34 7.47
CA GLN A 723 33.74 -21.15 7.17
C GLN A 723 34.48 -20.35 6.09
N PHE A 724 33.80 -20.05 4.99
CA PHE A 724 34.32 -19.30 3.87
C PHE A 724 33.85 -17.85 3.89
N ASN A 725 34.67 -16.93 3.36
CA ASN A 725 34.27 -15.55 3.14
C ASN A 725 33.55 -15.40 1.79
N VAL A 726 32.29 -14.99 1.80
CA VAL A 726 31.41 -14.90 0.60
C VAL A 726 32.04 -14.01 -0.49
N THR A 727 32.57 -12.85 -0.12
CA THR A 727 33.19 -11.91 -1.07
C THR A 727 34.45 -12.49 -1.72
N LYS A 728 35.26 -13.22 -0.95
CA LYS A 728 36.48 -13.87 -1.45
C LYS A 728 36.20 -15.11 -2.28
N VAL A 729 35.16 -15.88 -1.94
CA VAL A 729 34.66 -16.99 -2.76
C VAL A 729 34.19 -16.47 -4.12
N LEU A 730 33.37 -15.41 -4.15
CA LEU A 730 32.94 -14.75 -5.40
C LEU A 730 34.13 -14.30 -6.25
N GLN A 731 35.15 -13.69 -5.65
CA GLN A 731 36.38 -13.29 -6.36
C GLN A 731 37.14 -14.49 -6.93
N LEU A 732 37.24 -15.60 -6.17
CA LEU A 732 37.91 -16.83 -6.60
C LEU A 732 37.18 -17.48 -7.78
N LEU A 733 35.84 -17.58 -7.69
CA LEU A 733 35.00 -18.16 -8.73
C LEU A 733 35.06 -17.32 -10.02
N ASN A 734 34.91 -16.00 -9.90
CA ASN A 734 35.04 -15.10 -11.05
C ASN A 734 36.43 -15.18 -11.70
N LYS A 735 37.51 -15.26 -10.92
CA LYS A 735 38.87 -15.35 -11.46
C LYS A 735 39.14 -16.65 -12.21
N ARG A 736 38.53 -17.77 -11.79
CA ARG A 736 38.84 -19.11 -12.29
C ARG A 736 37.87 -19.60 -13.36
N PHE A 737 36.61 -19.18 -13.29
CA PHE A 737 35.54 -19.65 -14.17
C PHE A 737 35.05 -18.58 -15.16
N ALA A 738 35.46 -17.30 -15.04
CA ALA A 738 35.18 -16.32 -16.09
C ALA A 738 35.97 -16.65 -17.36
N ARG A 739 35.27 -16.75 -18.50
CA ARG A 739 35.91 -16.86 -19.82
C ARG A 739 36.83 -15.64 -20.02
N LYS A 740 38.12 -15.90 -20.28
CA LYS A 740 39.10 -14.85 -20.61
C LYS A 740 38.54 -13.96 -21.73
N ARG A 741 38.50 -12.64 -21.49
CA ARG A 741 38.30 -11.62 -22.53
C ARG A 741 39.30 -11.87 -23.65
N GLY A 742 38.81 -12.26 -24.82
CA GLY A 742 39.63 -12.55 -25.98
C GLY A 742 38.79 -12.43 -27.23
N TRP A 743 38.83 -11.22 -27.81
CA TRP A 743 38.35 -10.76 -29.11
C TRP A 743 36.84 -10.54 -29.24
#